data_AF-Q0WWX4-F1
#
_entry.id   AF-Q0WWX4-F1
#
_cell.length_a   1.000
_cell.length_b   1.000
_cell.length_c   1.000
_cell.angle_alpha   90.00
_cell.angle_beta   90.00
_cell.angle_gamma   90.00
#
_symmetry.space_group_name_H-M   'P 1'
#
loop_
_entity.id
_entity.type
_entity.pdbx_description
1 polymer ?
#
loop_
_entity_poly.entity_id
_entity_poly.type
_entity_poly.pdbx_seq_one_letter_code
_entity_poly.pdbx_strand_id
1 'polypeptide(L)'
;MFSFSKRRMRLGRVKKVQLSDSVQGYKSPLRVTKRADSSSNEAAVAATSYSDELDFQPSSGNSENWMVLSVNGEKPAPRFNHAAATIGNKMIVVGGESGSGLLDDVQVLNFDSCTWSTASSKVYLSPSSLPLMIPAWKGHCLVSWGKKVLLVGGKTDPSSDRVSVWAFDTDSECWSLMDAKGDLPVSRSGHTVVRASSVLILFGGEDSKKRKLNDLHMFDLKSSTWLPLNCTGTRPCARSHHVATLFDDKILFVFGGSGKNKTLNDLYSLDFETMVWSRIKIRGFHPSPRAGSCGVLCGTKWYITGGGSRKKRHAETLVFDILKVEWSVASISSQSSVTSNKGFSLVLLQHKDKDFLVAFGGTKKDPSNQVDAFTIDKNKSESPTHPQTTSKKNPGRLLFGKRSSSSAVLTSDESVKASSQRLIDSVARQKLASAIEEHGGSGRRSLSEIAFGDHRNPPSGNVSLRKQFSTEEEYRAVIEPAKCSEEDISVPPPTTDDNTGGAKITAEKTLSMVSDREILSLQKQCSETYPLENVDGALIFQEMDNINFAGSASSSSVYQFHEAKMTALIRRNGILEGQLEAALAGREAAERNVSVALRSKQETDKKLSDAMRDVELLKEKLTGLELAQEEANSLSNMVHSDNVRLEHDVAFLKAVLDDTQKELHSTRGVLAGERARAFQLQVEVFHLKQRLQSLENRAATPRKPFHV
;
A
#
# COMPACT_ATOMS: atom_id res chain seq x y z
N MET A 1 54.35 -5.68 -19.77
CA MET A 1 54.24 -4.28 -20.21
C MET A 1 52.84 -4.07 -20.76
N PHE A 2 51.89 -3.53 -20.00
CA PHE A 2 50.75 -2.76 -20.56
C PHE A 2 50.22 -1.88 -19.43
N SER A 3 50.76 -0.67 -19.33
CA SER A 3 50.28 0.37 -18.43
C SER A 3 48.98 0.95 -18.99
N PHE A 4 47.91 0.92 -18.21
CA PHE A 4 46.66 1.60 -18.55
C PHE A 4 46.85 3.11 -18.48
N SER A 5 46.97 3.74 -19.65
CA SER A 5 46.93 5.19 -19.80
C SER A 5 45.52 5.70 -19.45
N LYS A 6 45.39 6.33 -18.27
CA LYS A 6 44.22 7.11 -17.85
C LYS A 6 43.98 8.29 -18.81
N ARG A 7 43.25 8.08 -19.91
CA ARG A 7 42.62 9.20 -20.62
C ARG A 7 41.37 9.62 -19.86
N ARG A 8 41.58 10.58 -18.97
CA ARG A 8 40.56 11.35 -18.27
C ARG A 8 39.77 12.16 -19.30
N MET A 9 38.62 11.67 -19.75
CA MET A 9 37.66 12.48 -20.50
C MET A 9 37.12 13.55 -19.54
N ARG A 10 37.52 14.80 -19.75
CA ARG A 10 36.94 15.96 -19.07
C ARG A 10 35.51 16.14 -19.59
N LEU A 11 34.52 15.80 -18.77
CA LEU A 11 33.15 16.28 -18.94
C LEU A 11 33.19 17.81 -18.97
N GLY A 12 32.86 18.36 -20.13
CA GLY A 12 32.75 19.80 -20.35
C GLY A 12 31.70 20.38 -19.42
N ARG A 13 32.13 21.38 -18.65
CA ARG A 13 31.29 22.23 -17.81
C ARG A 13 30.31 22.98 -18.73
N VAL A 14 29.09 22.49 -18.87
CA VAL A 14 28.02 23.23 -19.56
C VAL A 14 27.75 24.48 -18.72
N LYS A 15 28.08 25.63 -19.30
CA LYS A 15 27.97 26.95 -18.68
C LYS A 15 26.50 27.27 -18.39
N LYS A 16 26.26 27.66 -17.14
CA LYS A 16 25.08 28.37 -16.65
C LYS A 16 24.80 29.54 -17.59
N VAL A 17 23.72 29.46 -18.38
CA VAL A 17 23.25 30.58 -19.21
C VAL A 17 22.67 31.62 -18.27
N GLN A 18 23.41 32.69 -18.10
CA GLN A 18 23.08 33.86 -17.33
C GLN A 18 22.32 34.79 -18.28
N LEU A 19 21.01 34.91 -18.08
CA LEU A 19 20.17 35.89 -18.76
C LEU A 19 20.55 37.27 -18.23
N SER A 20 21.23 38.06 -19.07
CA SER A 20 21.57 39.45 -18.80
C SER A 20 20.46 40.37 -19.28
N ASP A 21 19.98 41.19 -18.36
CA ASP A 21 19.12 42.36 -18.57
C ASP A 21 19.76 43.39 -19.51
N SER A 22 18.99 43.81 -20.51
CA SER A 22 19.11 45.12 -21.20
C SER A 22 17.98 45.20 -22.25
N VAL A 23 17.28 46.30 -22.57
CA VAL A 23 17.03 47.65 -22.04
C VAL A 23 16.16 48.33 -23.13
N GLN A 24 15.21 49.22 -22.75
CA GLN A 24 14.51 50.25 -23.58
C GLN A 24 13.57 49.77 -24.71
N GLY A 25 12.45 50.40 -25.06
CA GLY A 25 11.71 51.64 -24.71
C GLY A 25 10.30 51.47 -25.33
N TYR A 26 9.28 52.34 -25.26
CA TYR A 26 9.17 53.79 -25.15
C TYR A 26 7.74 54.15 -24.67
N LYS A 27 7.68 55.24 -23.88
CA LYS A 27 6.66 56.31 -23.70
C LYS A 27 5.38 56.27 -24.58
N SER A 28 4.20 56.75 -24.22
CA SER A 28 3.81 58.05 -23.56
C SER A 28 2.28 58.07 -23.30
N PRO A 29 1.73 59.09 -22.60
CA PRO A 29 0.44 59.02 -21.88
C PRO A 29 -0.71 59.82 -22.50
N LEU A 30 -1.97 59.48 -22.16
CA LEU A 30 -3.11 60.39 -22.25
C LEU A 30 -4.01 60.30 -21.00
N ARG A 31 -4.40 61.48 -20.52
CA ARG A 31 -5.12 61.77 -19.27
C ARG A 31 -6.34 62.64 -19.63
N VAL A 32 -7.40 62.54 -18.79
CA VAL A 32 -8.60 63.42 -18.66
C VAL A 32 -9.63 63.28 -19.83
N THR A 33 -10.97 63.16 -19.67
CA THR A 33 -11.94 63.90 -18.84
C THR A 33 -13.34 63.23 -18.82
N LYS A 34 -14.09 63.54 -17.74
CA LYS A 34 -15.54 63.30 -17.44
C LYS A 34 -16.54 63.76 -18.52
N ARG A 35 -17.64 62.98 -18.68
CA ARG A 35 -19.11 63.32 -18.73
C ARG A 35 -19.84 62.20 -19.49
N ALA A 36 -20.75 61.46 -18.85
CA ALA A 36 -22.21 61.67 -18.73
C ALA A 36 -23.02 61.26 -19.99
N ASP A 37 -24.07 60.49 -19.71
CA ASP A 37 -25.27 60.18 -20.52
C ASP A 37 -25.29 58.98 -21.50
N SER A 38 -25.99 57.95 -21.00
CA SER A 38 -27.08 57.16 -21.62
C SER A 38 -26.98 56.60 -23.05
N SER A 39 -27.16 55.28 -23.07
CA SER A 39 -28.00 54.47 -23.97
C SER A 39 -27.36 53.76 -25.19
N SER A 40 -27.76 52.49 -25.26
CA SER A 40 -27.80 51.52 -26.37
C SER A 40 -26.49 50.96 -26.96
N ASN A 41 -26.23 49.71 -26.57
CA ASN A 41 -25.95 48.55 -27.42
C ASN A 41 -25.09 48.75 -28.67
N GLU A 42 -23.84 48.29 -28.61
CA GLU A 42 -23.30 47.42 -29.65
C GLU A 42 -22.10 46.60 -29.15
N ALA A 43 -21.99 45.39 -29.70
CA ALA A 43 -21.15 44.30 -29.26
C ALA A 43 -19.65 44.56 -29.45
N ALA A 44 -18.86 44.34 -28.40
CA ALA A 44 -17.46 44.01 -28.52
C ALA A 44 -17.11 42.99 -27.41
N VAL A 45 -17.03 41.73 -27.83
CA VAL A 45 -16.64 40.58 -27.02
C VAL A 45 -15.17 40.75 -26.62
N ALA A 46 -14.93 41.24 -25.41
CA ALA A 46 -13.60 41.23 -24.80
C ALA A 46 -13.39 39.87 -24.14
N ALA A 47 -12.44 39.12 -24.68
CA ALA A 47 -12.01 37.80 -24.21
C ALA A 47 -11.54 37.85 -22.75
N THR A 48 -12.39 37.44 -21.82
CA THR A 48 -11.97 37.03 -20.49
C THR A 48 -11.52 35.57 -20.55
N SER A 49 -10.22 35.37 -20.35
CA SER A 49 -9.55 34.11 -20.05
C SER A 49 -10.41 33.22 -19.16
N TYR A 50 -11.06 32.21 -19.74
CA TYR A 50 -11.58 31.07 -19.01
C TYR A 50 -10.38 30.25 -18.54
N SER A 51 -10.07 30.33 -17.25
CA SER A 51 -9.32 29.28 -16.59
C SER A 51 -10.24 28.05 -16.57
N ASP A 52 -9.99 27.09 -17.45
CA ASP A 52 -10.63 25.77 -17.45
C ASP A 52 -10.24 25.04 -16.15
N GLU A 53 -10.97 25.33 -15.10
CA GLU A 53 -11.00 24.55 -13.87
C GLU A 53 -11.74 23.24 -14.20
N LEU A 54 -10.99 22.27 -14.74
CA LEU A 54 -11.45 20.88 -14.91
C LEU A 54 -11.65 20.25 -13.53
N ASP A 55 -12.75 20.61 -12.87
CA ASP A 55 -13.35 19.86 -11.79
C ASP A 55 -14.02 18.63 -12.40
N PHE A 56 -13.69 17.44 -11.90
CA PHE A 56 -14.41 16.21 -12.22
C PHE A 56 -15.84 16.34 -11.67
N GLN A 57 -16.73 16.96 -12.44
CA GLN A 57 -18.11 17.19 -12.00
C GLN A 57 -18.89 15.87 -11.95
N PRO A 58 -19.58 15.58 -10.85
CA PRO A 58 -20.45 14.41 -10.75
C PRO A 58 -21.60 14.56 -11.75
N SER A 59 -21.85 13.54 -12.57
CA SER A 59 -23.16 13.41 -13.20
C SER A 59 -24.19 13.17 -12.09
N SER A 60 -24.96 14.21 -11.77
CA SER A 60 -26.24 14.16 -11.05
C SER A 60 -26.35 13.19 -9.87
N GLY A 61 -26.09 13.69 -8.67
CA GLY A 61 -26.82 13.32 -7.44
C GLY A 61 -26.91 11.84 -7.05
N ASN A 62 -25.84 11.31 -6.47
CA ASN A 62 -25.94 10.41 -5.32
C ASN A 62 -24.61 10.39 -4.59
N SER A 63 -24.63 10.23 -3.27
CA SER A 63 -23.44 10.13 -2.41
C SER A 63 -22.73 8.77 -2.61
N GLU A 64 -22.47 8.40 -3.85
CA GLU A 64 -21.62 7.28 -4.25
C GLU A 64 -20.21 7.84 -4.45
N ASN A 65 -19.26 7.43 -3.61
CA ASN A 65 -17.87 7.87 -3.73
C ASN A 65 -17.19 7.38 -5.03
N TRP A 66 -17.78 6.39 -5.69
CA TRP A 66 -17.35 5.92 -7.01
C TRP A 66 -18.09 6.71 -8.09
N MET A 67 -17.34 7.35 -8.97
CA MET A 67 -17.88 8.10 -10.10
C MET A 67 -17.39 7.52 -11.42
N VAL A 68 -18.27 7.49 -12.42
CA VAL A 68 -17.89 7.10 -13.79
C VAL A 68 -17.10 8.25 -14.41
N LEU A 69 -15.88 7.99 -14.87
CA LEU A 69 -15.07 8.99 -15.54
C LEU A 69 -15.44 9.09 -17.02
N SER A 70 -15.74 10.32 -17.46
CA SER A 70 -15.90 10.62 -18.88
C SER A 70 -14.52 10.69 -19.55
N VAL A 71 -14.24 9.74 -20.43
CA VAL A 71 -12.95 9.62 -21.13
C VAL A 71 -13.16 9.65 -22.64
N ASN A 72 -12.26 10.36 -23.33
CA ASN A 72 -12.28 10.59 -24.78
C ASN A 72 -11.12 9.86 -25.47
N GLY A 73 -10.92 10.10 -26.77
CA GLY A 73 -9.83 9.51 -27.55
C GLY A 73 -10.15 8.13 -28.13
N GLU A 74 -9.10 7.37 -28.45
CA GLU A 74 -9.20 6.00 -28.99
C GLU A 74 -9.64 5.04 -27.89
N LYS A 75 -10.95 4.85 -27.74
CA LYS A 75 -11.46 4.00 -26.66
C LYS A 75 -10.94 2.58 -26.81
N PRO A 76 -10.35 2.00 -25.75
CA PRO A 76 -9.87 0.63 -25.80
C PRO A 76 -11.04 -0.34 -25.98
N ALA A 77 -10.76 -1.47 -26.64
CA ALA A 77 -11.71 -2.58 -26.71
C ALA A 77 -12.14 -3.01 -25.29
N PRO A 78 -13.44 -3.28 -25.07
CA PRO A 78 -13.92 -3.86 -23.81
C PRO A 78 -13.18 -5.15 -23.45
N ARG A 79 -12.66 -5.23 -22.22
CA ARG A 79 -11.69 -6.27 -21.84
C ARG A 79 -11.73 -6.65 -20.38
N PHE A 80 -11.28 -7.86 -20.07
CA PHE A 80 -11.16 -8.39 -18.71
C PHE A 80 -9.88 -9.24 -18.57
N ASN A 81 -9.48 -9.55 -17.33
CA ASN A 81 -8.22 -10.24 -17.01
C ASN A 81 -6.97 -9.56 -17.61
N HIS A 82 -7.06 -8.27 -17.92
CA HIS A 82 -5.92 -7.41 -18.21
C HIS A 82 -5.23 -7.03 -16.91
N ALA A 83 -4.08 -6.37 -17.01
CA ALA A 83 -3.48 -5.69 -15.88
C ALA A 83 -3.20 -4.23 -16.21
N ALA A 84 -3.13 -3.42 -15.16
CA ALA A 84 -2.91 -1.99 -15.25
C ALA A 84 -1.88 -1.54 -14.22
N ALA A 85 -1.12 -0.50 -14.56
CA ALA A 85 -0.19 0.18 -13.65
C ALA A 85 -0.16 1.67 -13.96
N THR A 86 0.21 2.49 -12.98
CA THR A 86 0.34 3.94 -13.15
C THR A 86 1.79 4.38 -13.21
N ILE A 87 2.08 5.32 -14.12
CA ILE A 87 3.35 6.04 -14.22
C ILE A 87 3.02 7.52 -14.35
N GLY A 88 3.43 8.32 -13.37
CA GLY A 88 3.04 9.72 -13.29
C GLY A 88 1.52 9.86 -13.34
N ASN A 89 1.03 10.71 -14.26
CA ASN A 89 -0.39 10.95 -14.45
C ASN A 89 -1.03 10.10 -15.58
N LYS A 90 -0.45 8.94 -15.88
CA LYS A 90 -0.94 8.01 -16.90
C LYS A 90 -1.25 6.65 -16.29
N MET A 91 -2.35 6.04 -16.72
CA MET A 91 -2.63 4.62 -16.48
C MET A 91 -2.32 3.83 -17.75
N ILE A 92 -1.44 2.86 -17.62
CA ILE A 92 -1.06 1.92 -18.68
C ILE A 92 -1.85 0.63 -18.45
N VAL A 93 -2.53 0.15 -19.49
CA VAL A 93 -3.28 -1.11 -19.50
C VAL A 93 -2.71 -2.00 -20.58
N VAL A 94 -2.42 -3.26 -20.24
CA VAL A 94 -1.82 -4.21 -21.18
C VAL A 94 -2.68 -5.46 -21.29
N GLY A 95 -2.90 -5.89 -22.54
CA GLY A 95 -3.52 -7.15 -22.90
C GLY A 95 -4.89 -7.39 -22.26
N GLY A 96 -5.11 -8.65 -21.86
CA GLY A 96 -6.37 -9.16 -21.37
C GLY A 96 -7.10 -9.99 -22.42
N GLU A 97 -8.40 -10.13 -22.23
CA GLU A 97 -9.30 -10.88 -23.09
C GLU A 97 -10.50 -9.98 -23.44
N SER A 98 -10.82 -9.91 -24.73
CA SER A 98 -12.03 -9.30 -25.26
C SER A 98 -13.04 -10.39 -25.64
N GLY A 99 -14.22 -9.99 -26.14
CA GLY A 99 -15.17 -10.94 -26.72
C GLY A 99 -14.64 -11.67 -27.97
N SER A 100 -13.58 -11.15 -28.61
CA SER A 100 -13.01 -11.69 -29.85
C SER A 100 -11.72 -12.51 -29.65
N GLY A 101 -11.11 -12.48 -28.46
CA GLY A 101 -9.89 -13.23 -28.18
C GLY A 101 -8.96 -12.56 -27.16
N LEU A 102 -7.73 -13.06 -27.08
CA LEU A 102 -6.68 -12.44 -26.28
C LEU A 102 -6.15 -11.17 -26.96
N LEU A 103 -5.72 -10.22 -26.14
CA LEU A 103 -5.20 -8.93 -26.58
C LEU A 103 -3.69 -8.84 -26.28
N ASP A 104 -2.97 -8.19 -27.19
CA ASP A 104 -1.52 -7.90 -27.15
C ASP A 104 -1.23 -6.39 -27.19
N ASP A 105 -2.26 -5.56 -27.08
CA ASP A 105 -2.16 -4.11 -27.18
C ASP A 105 -1.79 -3.43 -25.85
N VAL A 106 -1.25 -2.22 -25.96
CA VAL A 106 -0.95 -1.33 -24.85
C VAL A 106 -1.80 -0.07 -24.97
N GLN A 107 -2.63 0.16 -23.96
CA GLN A 107 -3.57 1.27 -23.91
C GLN A 107 -3.14 2.24 -22.82
N VAL A 108 -3.16 3.53 -23.13
CA VAL A 108 -2.70 4.58 -22.22
C VAL A 108 -3.83 5.57 -22.01
N LEU A 109 -4.27 5.70 -20.77
CA LEU A 109 -5.18 6.78 -20.34
C LEU A 109 -4.34 7.88 -19.70
N ASN A 110 -4.34 9.05 -20.33
CA ASN A 110 -3.77 10.26 -19.75
C ASN A 110 -4.84 10.99 -18.94
N PHE A 111 -4.60 11.24 -17.66
CA PHE A 111 -5.55 11.94 -16.78
C PHE A 111 -5.44 13.47 -16.82
N ASP A 112 -4.42 14.04 -17.46
CA ASP A 112 -4.37 15.49 -17.71
C ASP A 112 -5.38 15.88 -18.80
N SER A 113 -5.45 15.06 -19.85
CA SER A 113 -6.37 15.27 -20.98
C SER A 113 -7.63 14.42 -20.91
N CYS A 114 -7.71 13.45 -19.97
CA CYS A 114 -8.77 12.43 -19.90
C CYS A 114 -8.99 11.70 -21.24
N THR A 115 -7.91 11.40 -21.96
CA THR A 115 -7.95 10.74 -23.28
C THR A 115 -7.22 9.41 -23.28
N TRP A 116 -7.82 8.43 -23.94
CA TRP A 116 -7.17 7.20 -24.33
C TRP A 116 -6.36 7.37 -25.61
N SER A 117 -5.23 6.69 -25.66
CA SER A 117 -4.39 6.51 -26.84
C SER A 117 -3.80 5.10 -26.84
N THR A 118 -3.72 4.48 -28.01
CA THR A 118 -2.97 3.22 -28.18
C THR A 118 -1.48 3.55 -28.29
N ALA A 119 -0.64 2.97 -27.43
CA ALA A 119 0.81 3.17 -27.52
C ALA A 119 1.37 2.40 -28.73
N SER A 120 2.35 2.97 -29.42
CA SER A 120 2.99 2.31 -30.55
C SER A 120 3.95 1.24 -30.03
N SER A 121 3.52 -0.03 -29.98
CA SER A 121 4.40 -1.16 -29.59
C SER A 121 5.51 -1.38 -30.62
N LYS A 122 6.58 -0.59 -30.57
CA LYS A 122 7.83 -0.84 -31.32
C LYS A 122 8.69 -1.77 -30.47
N VAL A 123 9.26 -2.82 -31.05
CA VAL A 123 10.16 -3.72 -30.29
C VAL A 123 11.57 -3.59 -30.83
N TYR A 124 12.51 -3.20 -29.96
CA TYR A 124 13.93 -3.28 -30.28
C TYR A 124 14.37 -4.73 -30.19
N LEU A 125 14.68 -5.28 -31.35
CA LEU A 125 15.28 -6.60 -31.46
C LEU A 125 16.79 -6.44 -31.33
N SER A 126 17.40 -7.32 -30.53
CA SER A 126 18.72 -7.87 -30.84
C SER A 126 18.80 -8.21 -32.35
N PRO A 127 19.96 -8.15 -33.03
CA PRO A 127 20.10 -7.99 -34.50
C PRO A 127 19.39 -9.00 -35.43
N SER A 128 18.66 -9.98 -34.91
CA SER A 128 17.73 -10.84 -35.63
C SER A 128 16.36 -10.16 -35.83
N SER A 129 16.12 -9.69 -37.05
CA SER A 129 15.02 -8.86 -37.56
C SER A 129 13.60 -9.49 -37.62
N LEU A 130 13.09 -10.09 -36.55
CA LEU A 130 11.68 -10.51 -36.45
C LEU A 130 10.90 -9.63 -35.46
N PRO A 131 9.91 -8.79 -35.88
CA PRO A 131 9.14 -7.95 -34.96
C PRO A 131 8.47 -8.83 -33.91
N LEU A 132 9.08 -8.91 -32.71
CA LEU A 132 8.53 -9.66 -31.60
C LEU A 132 7.34 -8.85 -31.08
N MET A 133 6.17 -9.02 -31.69
CA MET A 133 4.94 -8.65 -31.00
C MET A 133 4.95 -9.34 -29.64
N ILE A 134 4.57 -8.59 -28.63
CA ILE A 134 4.41 -9.16 -27.30
C ILE A 134 3.31 -10.24 -27.39
N PRO A 135 3.50 -11.46 -26.84
CA PRO A 135 2.43 -12.47 -26.85
C PRO A 135 1.10 -11.93 -26.31
N ALA A 136 -0.04 -12.43 -26.77
CA ALA A 136 -1.31 -12.02 -26.16
C ALA A 136 -1.43 -12.63 -24.74
N TRP A 137 -1.63 -11.82 -23.69
CA TRP A 137 -1.67 -12.28 -22.30
C TRP A 137 -3.02 -12.07 -21.62
N LYS A 138 -3.33 -12.96 -20.67
CA LYS A 138 -4.32 -12.70 -19.62
C LYS A 138 -3.88 -13.18 -18.24
N GLY A 139 -4.41 -12.54 -17.20
CA GLY A 139 -4.15 -12.92 -15.81
C GLY A 139 -2.69 -12.73 -15.38
N HIS A 140 -1.98 -11.83 -16.06
CA HIS A 140 -0.65 -11.35 -15.70
C HIS A 140 -0.75 -10.22 -14.65
N CYS A 141 0.39 -9.79 -14.12
CA CYS A 141 0.48 -8.59 -13.27
C CYS A 141 1.30 -7.51 -13.98
N LEU A 142 0.92 -6.24 -13.78
CA LEU A 142 1.74 -5.09 -14.15
C LEU A 142 2.25 -4.39 -12.88
N VAL A 143 3.52 -3.99 -12.90
CA VAL A 143 4.17 -3.31 -11.79
C VAL A 143 5.00 -2.15 -12.33
N SER A 144 4.89 -0.96 -11.76
CA SER A 144 5.70 0.19 -12.16
C SER A 144 7.11 0.12 -11.57
N TRP A 145 8.11 0.47 -12.38
CA TRP A 145 9.52 0.56 -12.00
C TRP A 145 10.19 1.73 -12.74
N GLY A 146 10.36 2.86 -12.04
CA GLY A 146 10.81 4.11 -12.66
C GLY A 146 9.85 4.55 -13.76
N LYS A 147 10.37 4.75 -14.98
CA LYS A 147 9.59 5.07 -16.19
C LYS A 147 9.14 3.84 -16.99
N LYS A 148 9.31 2.64 -16.42
CA LYS A 148 8.96 1.37 -17.07
C LYS A 148 7.80 0.69 -16.37
N VAL A 149 7.01 -0.06 -17.13
CA VAL A 149 6.04 -1.01 -16.59
C VAL A 149 6.55 -2.42 -16.83
N LEU A 150 6.54 -3.24 -15.79
CA LEU A 150 6.96 -4.64 -15.84
C LEU A 150 5.73 -5.54 -15.92
N LEU A 151 5.66 -6.39 -16.94
CA LEU A 151 4.69 -7.46 -17.08
C LEU A 151 5.28 -8.76 -16.54
N VAL A 152 4.57 -9.40 -15.60
CA VAL A 152 5.06 -10.60 -14.91
C VAL A 152 4.04 -11.73 -14.96
N GLY A 153 4.43 -12.82 -15.63
CA GLY A 153 3.64 -14.05 -15.70
C GLY A 153 2.33 -13.90 -16.46
N GLY A 154 1.34 -14.71 -16.11
CA GLY A 154 0.06 -14.81 -16.82
C GLY A 154 0.03 -15.99 -17.80
N LYS A 155 -1.06 -16.09 -18.55
CA LYS A 155 -1.30 -17.11 -19.57
C LYS A 155 -1.21 -16.48 -20.95
N THR A 156 -0.47 -17.14 -21.84
CA THR A 156 -0.30 -16.81 -23.25
C THR A 156 -0.91 -17.89 -24.15
N ASP A 157 -1.11 -17.57 -25.42
CA ASP A 157 -1.36 -18.53 -26.49
C ASP A 157 -0.31 -18.36 -27.60
N PRO A 158 0.59 -19.33 -27.84
CA PRO A 158 0.72 -20.62 -27.14
C PRO A 158 1.15 -20.47 -25.68
N SER A 159 0.84 -21.46 -24.84
CA SER A 159 1.15 -21.42 -23.41
C SER A 159 2.66 -21.50 -23.15
N SER A 160 3.20 -20.58 -22.35
CA SER A 160 4.55 -20.69 -21.79
C SER A 160 4.59 -21.64 -20.60
N ASP A 161 5.69 -22.38 -20.43
CA ASP A 161 5.95 -23.23 -19.28
C ASP A 161 6.48 -22.46 -18.06
N ARG A 162 7.11 -21.30 -18.28
CA ARG A 162 7.79 -20.50 -17.25
C ARG A 162 7.26 -19.07 -17.22
N VAL A 163 7.37 -18.44 -16.05
CA VAL A 163 7.10 -17.01 -15.88
C VAL A 163 8.17 -16.21 -16.64
N SER A 164 7.73 -15.31 -17.51
CA SER A 164 8.58 -14.31 -18.18
C SER A 164 8.34 -12.92 -17.58
N VAL A 165 9.37 -12.07 -17.68
CA VAL A 165 9.33 -10.67 -17.25
C VAL A 165 9.62 -9.79 -18.45
N TRP A 166 8.66 -8.95 -18.82
CA TRP A 166 8.80 -8.00 -19.92
C TRP A 166 8.77 -6.58 -19.37
N ALA A 167 9.63 -5.71 -19.89
CA ALA A 167 9.67 -4.31 -19.52
C ALA A 167 9.22 -3.44 -20.70
N PHE A 168 8.18 -2.64 -20.48
CA PHE A 168 7.73 -1.60 -21.39
C PHE A 168 8.28 -0.26 -20.94
N ASP A 169 9.08 0.37 -21.80
CA ASP A 169 9.57 1.73 -21.60
C ASP A 169 8.55 2.73 -22.12
N THR A 170 8.06 3.62 -21.25
CA THR A 170 7.02 4.59 -21.60
C THR A 170 7.54 5.81 -22.38
N ASP A 171 8.84 6.08 -22.35
CA ASP A 171 9.43 7.18 -23.13
C ASP A 171 9.70 6.73 -24.58
N SER A 172 10.22 5.51 -24.75
CA SER A 172 10.49 4.96 -26.09
C SER A 172 9.33 4.16 -26.68
N GLU A 173 8.27 3.89 -25.91
CA GLU A 173 7.16 2.99 -26.24
C GLU A 173 7.64 1.60 -26.70
N CYS A 174 8.71 1.10 -26.07
CA CYS A 174 9.33 -0.15 -26.50
C CYS A 174 9.26 -1.24 -25.44
N TRP A 175 8.98 -2.45 -25.90
CA TRP A 175 9.10 -3.65 -25.08
C TRP A 175 10.49 -4.25 -25.15
N SER A 176 10.94 -4.80 -24.03
CA SER A 176 12.16 -5.59 -23.91
C SER A 176 11.88 -6.80 -23.03
N LEU A 177 12.27 -7.99 -23.49
CA LEU A 177 12.26 -9.20 -22.67
C LEU A 177 13.47 -9.16 -21.74
N MET A 178 13.24 -9.28 -20.43
CA MET A 178 14.34 -9.42 -19.48
C MET A 178 14.88 -10.85 -19.53
N ASP A 179 16.20 -11.01 -19.71
CA ASP A 179 16.89 -12.30 -19.69
C ASP A 179 16.93 -12.86 -18.26
N ALA A 180 15.81 -13.45 -17.85
CA ALA A 180 15.60 -13.92 -16.48
C ALA A 180 16.37 -15.23 -16.21
N LYS A 181 17.22 -15.22 -15.19
CA LYS A 181 18.08 -16.33 -14.76
C LYS A 181 17.61 -16.93 -13.43
N GLY A 182 18.28 -18.00 -13.00
CA GLY A 182 18.01 -18.68 -11.73
C GLY A 182 16.81 -19.64 -11.77
N ASP A 183 16.12 -19.76 -10.65
CA ASP A 183 15.04 -20.71 -10.46
C ASP A 183 13.71 -20.13 -10.96
N LEU A 184 13.54 -20.20 -12.27
CA LEU A 184 12.36 -19.67 -12.97
C LEU A 184 11.06 -20.33 -12.47
N PRO A 185 10.10 -19.54 -11.93
CA PRO A 185 8.83 -20.09 -11.48
C PRO A 185 8.01 -20.65 -12.64
N VAL A 186 7.21 -21.68 -12.35
CA VAL A 186 6.23 -22.22 -13.31
C VAL A 186 5.24 -21.13 -13.72
N SER A 187 4.90 -21.11 -15.02
CA SER A 187 3.88 -20.24 -15.59
C SER A 187 2.55 -20.38 -14.85
N ARG A 188 1.93 -19.23 -14.53
CA ARG A 188 0.80 -19.15 -13.62
C ARG A 188 -0.05 -17.91 -13.88
N SER A 189 -1.30 -17.98 -13.42
CA SER A 189 -2.23 -16.84 -13.40
C SER A 189 -2.91 -16.68 -12.05
N GLY A 190 -3.44 -15.49 -11.77
CA GLY A 190 -4.10 -15.22 -10.49
C GLY A 190 -3.13 -15.22 -9.30
N HIS A 191 -1.83 -15.12 -9.59
CA HIS A 191 -0.78 -14.77 -8.65
C HIS A 191 -0.85 -13.27 -8.34
N THR A 192 -0.12 -12.86 -7.31
CA THR A 192 0.14 -11.44 -7.03
C THR A 192 1.63 -11.16 -7.19
N VAL A 193 1.94 -9.95 -7.62
CA VAL A 193 3.31 -9.43 -7.67
C VAL A 193 3.33 -8.08 -6.97
N VAL A 194 4.20 -7.92 -5.98
CA VAL A 194 4.44 -6.64 -5.30
C VAL A 194 5.90 -6.24 -5.47
N ARG A 195 6.18 -4.94 -5.58
CA ARG A 195 7.55 -4.42 -5.67
C ARG A 195 8.04 -3.99 -4.29
N ALA A 196 9.24 -4.41 -3.94
CA ALA A 196 9.99 -3.89 -2.80
C ALA A 196 11.27 -3.24 -3.34
N SER A 197 11.36 -1.91 -3.38
CA SER A 197 12.51 -1.22 -3.97
C SER A 197 12.93 -1.78 -5.36
N SER A 198 14.04 -2.52 -5.45
CA SER A 198 14.57 -3.14 -6.67
C SER A 198 14.28 -4.63 -6.85
N VAL A 199 13.33 -5.20 -6.10
CA VAL A 199 12.92 -6.60 -6.23
C VAL A 199 11.41 -6.73 -6.45
N LEU A 200 11.00 -7.80 -7.11
CA LEU A 200 9.61 -8.20 -7.25
C LEU A 200 9.35 -9.45 -6.42
N ILE A 201 8.28 -9.46 -5.64
CA ILE A 201 7.84 -10.62 -4.87
C ILE A 201 6.60 -11.19 -5.53
N LEU A 202 6.69 -12.45 -5.97
CA LEU A 202 5.61 -13.21 -6.57
C LEU A 202 5.09 -14.24 -5.56
N PHE A 203 3.76 -14.26 -5.35
CA PHE A 203 3.13 -15.23 -4.45
C PHE A 203 1.91 -15.93 -5.07
N GLY A 204 1.85 -17.24 -4.86
CA GLY A 204 0.69 -18.08 -5.15
C GLY A 204 0.30 -18.11 -6.64
N GLY A 205 -1.00 -18.23 -6.91
CA GLY A 205 -1.56 -18.37 -8.25
C GLY A 205 -1.94 -19.81 -8.58
N GLU A 206 -2.20 -20.06 -9.85
CA GLU A 206 -2.49 -21.40 -10.38
C GLU A 206 -1.78 -21.65 -11.71
N ASP A 207 -1.29 -22.88 -11.89
CA ASP A 207 -0.58 -23.30 -13.10
C ASP A 207 -1.54 -23.71 -14.24
N SER A 208 -0.97 -24.12 -15.38
CA SER A 208 -1.73 -24.62 -16.55
C SER A 208 -2.61 -25.84 -16.23
N LYS A 209 -2.23 -26.64 -15.21
CA LYS A 209 -3.00 -27.80 -14.71
C LYS A 209 -4.05 -27.41 -13.67
N LYS A 210 -4.30 -26.11 -13.47
CA LYS A 210 -5.23 -25.54 -12.46
C LYS A 210 -4.87 -25.94 -11.02
N ARG A 211 -3.61 -26.32 -10.77
CA ARG A 211 -3.11 -26.58 -9.43
C ARG A 211 -2.78 -25.25 -8.78
N LYS A 212 -3.31 -25.04 -7.59
CA LYS A 212 -3.08 -23.84 -6.80
C LYS A 212 -1.72 -23.93 -6.12
N LEU A 213 -1.05 -22.79 -6.01
CA LEU A 213 0.29 -22.67 -5.49
C LEU A 213 0.30 -21.76 -4.24
N ASN A 214 1.32 -21.91 -3.40
CA ASN A 214 1.65 -21.04 -2.28
C ASN A 214 3.16 -20.91 -2.08
N ASP A 215 3.91 -21.06 -3.16
CA ASP A 215 5.32 -20.73 -3.22
C ASP A 215 5.51 -19.20 -3.29
N LEU A 216 6.65 -18.76 -2.78
CA LEU A 216 7.08 -17.37 -2.75
C LEU A 216 8.39 -17.26 -3.54
N HIS A 217 8.43 -16.35 -4.50
CA HIS A 217 9.61 -16.11 -5.33
C HIS A 217 9.97 -14.63 -5.31
N MET A 218 11.27 -14.36 -5.36
CA MET A 218 11.82 -13.02 -5.50
C MET A 218 12.53 -12.91 -6.84
N PHE A 219 12.28 -11.84 -7.57
CA PHE A 219 13.04 -11.46 -8.76
C PHE A 219 13.83 -10.20 -8.47
N ASP A 220 15.15 -10.29 -8.52
CA ASP A 220 16.00 -9.10 -8.43
C ASP A 220 16.07 -8.41 -9.80
N LEU A 221 15.58 -7.17 -9.87
CA LEU A 221 15.53 -6.37 -11.10
C LEU A 221 16.93 -5.95 -11.57
N LYS A 222 17.92 -5.91 -10.68
CA LYS A 222 19.30 -5.54 -11.04
C LYS A 222 20.03 -6.69 -11.68
N SER A 223 20.01 -7.87 -11.05
CA SER A 223 20.68 -9.08 -11.57
C SER A 223 19.82 -9.89 -12.54
N SER A 224 18.55 -9.52 -12.74
CA SER A 224 17.56 -10.27 -13.54
C SER A 224 17.46 -11.75 -13.13
N THR A 225 17.47 -12.03 -11.83
CA THR A 225 17.54 -13.41 -11.30
C THR A 225 16.36 -13.72 -10.40
N TRP A 226 15.73 -14.88 -10.63
CA TRP A 226 14.70 -15.47 -9.76
C TRP A 226 15.32 -16.32 -8.65
N LEU A 227 14.80 -16.16 -7.45
CA LEU A 227 15.19 -16.90 -6.25
C LEU A 227 13.93 -17.35 -5.47
N PRO A 228 13.80 -18.64 -5.13
CA PRO A 228 12.73 -19.11 -4.28
C PRO A 228 13.00 -18.68 -2.83
N LEU A 229 11.97 -18.16 -2.17
CA LEU A 229 12.06 -17.73 -0.78
C LEU A 229 11.46 -18.78 0.15
N ASN A 230 12.31 -19.33 1.02
CA ASN A 230 11.88 -20.23 2.09
C ASN A 230 11.49 -19.42 3.32
N CYS A 231 10.29 -19.68 3.84
CA CYS A 231 9.75 -18.98 5.00
C CYS A 231 9.32 -19.99 6.07
N THR A 232 9.30 -19.57 7.33
CA THR A 232 8.82 -20.38 8.45
C THR A 232 7.46 -19.86 8.96
N GLY A 233 6.94 -20.44 10.04
CA GLY A 233 5.69 -20.01 10.67
C GLY A 233 4.41 -20.54 10.03
N THR A 234 3.29 -19.84 10.27
CA THR A 234 1.96 -20.26 9.82
C THR A 234 1.68 -19.72 8.42
N ARG A 235 2.12 -20.44 7.39
CA ARG A 235 1.97 -20.03 5.99
C ARG A 235 0.53 -20.11 5.46
N PRO A 236 0.15 -19.27 4.47
CA PRO A 236 -1.13 -19.40 3.77
C PRO A 236 -1.22 -20.72 2.99
N CYS A 237 -2.42 -21.29 2.89
CA CYS A 237 -2.67 -22.41 1.98
C CYS A 237 -2.54 -22.00 0.50
N ALA A 238 -2.34 -22.99 -0.37
CA ALA A 238 -2.36 -22.84 -1.82
C ALA A 238 -3.62 -22.10 -2.31
N ARG A 239 -3.42 -20.99 -3.03
CA ARG A 239 -4.50 -20.05 -3.40
C ARG A 239 -4.23 -19.31 -4.71
N SER A 240 -5.29 -19.00 -5.44
CA SER A 240 -5.28 -18.13 -6.62
C SER A 240 -6.31 -17.00 -6.49
N HIS A 241 -6.13 -15.91 -7.25
CA HIS A 241 -7.01 -14.73 -7.26
C HIS A 241 -7.19 -14.07 -5.87
N HIS A 242 -6.13 -14.10 -5.07
CA HIS A 242 -6.02 -13.38 -3.81
C HIS A 242 -5.50 -11.95 -4.08
N VAL A 243 -5.51 -11.11 -3.05
CA VAL A 243 -4.85 -9.79 -3.09
C VAL A 243 -3.67 -9.79 -2.15
N ALA A 244 -2.64 -9.03 -2.50
CA ALA A 244 -1.47 -8.84 -1.67
C ALA A 244 -1.00 -7.38 -1.72
N THR A 245 -0.35 -6.94 -0.65
CA THR A 245 0.31 -5.64 -0.62
C THR A 245 1.54 -5.68 0.28
N LEU A 246 2.50 -4.78 0.04
CA LEU A 246 3.71 -4.66 0.82
C LEU A 246 3.69 -3.32 1.56
N PHE A 247 3.84 -3.37 2.88
CA PHE A 247 3.89 -2.20 3.75
C PHE A 247 5.32 -1.95 4.24
N ASP A 248 5.77 -0.71 4.11
CA ASP A 248 7.10 -0.23 4.54
C ASP A 248 8.28 -1.07 3.99
N ASP A 249 8.13 -1.66 2.80
CA ASP A 249 9.08 -2.62 2.20
C ASP A 249 9.46 -3.81 3.11
N LYS A 250 8.69 -4.08 4.18
CA LYS A 250 9.02 -5.05 5.23
C LYS A 250 7.95 -6.12 5.42
N ILE A 251 6.67 -5.75 5.39
CA ILE A 251 5.57 -6.65 5.76
C ILE A 251 4.66 -6.90 4.56
N LEU A 252 4.69 -8.11 4.02
CA LEU A 252 3.79 -8.56 2.98
C LEU A 252 2.46 -9.03 3.59
N PHE A 253 1.36 -8.38 3.24
CA PHE A 253 0.02 -8.83 3.59
C PHE A 253 -0.61 -9.60 2.45
N VAL A 254 -1.30 -10.70 2.77
CA VAL A 254 -2.06 -11.52 1.82
C VAL A 254 -3.46 -11.75 2.34
N PHE A 255 -4.47 -11.47 1.51
CA PHE A 255 -5.87 -11.61 1.90
C PHE A 255 -6.70 -12.38 0.86
N GLY A 256 -7.53 -13.28 1.36
CA GLY A 256 -8.59 -13.94 0.60
C GLY A 256 -8.08 -14.82 -0.55
N GLY A 257 -8.85 -14.84 -1.64
CA GLY A 257 -8.61 -15.68 -2.80
C GLY A 257 -9.38 -17.01 -2.76
N SER A 258 -9.10 -17.86 -3.74
CA SER A 258 -9.72 -19.18 -3.85
C SER A 258 -8.72 -20.25 -3.44
N GLY A 259 -9.00 -21.00 -2.38
CA GLY A 259 -8.29 -22.23 -2.03
C GLY A 259 -8.84 -23.46 -2.77
N LYS A 260 -8.40 -24.68 -2.42
CA LYS A 260 -8.80 -25.92 -3.12
C LYS A 260 -10.32 -26.05 -3.30
N ASN A 261 -11.09 -25.94 -2.22
CA ASN A 261 -12.53 -26.19 -2.21
C ASN A 261 -13.39 -25.01 -1.74
N LYS A 262 -12.79 -23.86 -1.40
CA LYS A 262 -13.52 -22.72 -0.85
C LYS A 262 -12.90 -21.38 -1.23
N THR A 263 -13.74 -20.35 -1.22
CA THR A 263 -13.30 -18.95 -1.21
C THR A 263 -12.86 -18.59 0.21
N LEU A 264 -11.80 -17.80 0.33
CA LEU A 264 -11.12 -17.46 1.58
C LEU A 264 -11.39 -15.99 1.96
N ASN A 265 -11.30 -15.68 3.25
CA ASN A 265 -11.28 -14.34 3.85
C ASN A 265 -10.25 -14.24 4.97
N ASP A 266 -9.21 -15.08 4.91
CA ASP A 266 -8.13 -15.03 5.89
C ASP A 266 -7.10 -13.97 5.55
N LEU A 267 -6.50 -13.39 6.58
CA LEU A 267 -5.43 -12.40 6.49
C LEU A 267 -4.13 -12.99 7.05
N TYR A 268 -3.08 -12.87 6.27
CA TYR A 268 -1.72 -13.28 6.63
C TYR A 268 -0.76 -12.11 6.48
N SER A 269 0.29 -12.12 7.29
CA SER A 269 1.47 -11.29 7.11
C SER A 269 2.72 -12.15 7.01
N LEU A 270 3.67 -11.73 6.18
CA LEU A 270 5.05 -12.20 6.19
C LEU A 270 5.93 -11.01 6.51
N ASP A 271 6.76 -11.15 7.52
CA ASP A 271 7.82 -10.21 7.84
C ASP A 271 9.09 -10.64 7.09
N PHE A 272 9.63 -9.78 6.22
CA PHE A 272 10.84 -10.04 5.44
C PHE A 272 12.13 -9.93 6.27
N GLU A 273 12.11 -9.31 7.45
CA GLU A 273 13.25 -9.27 8.35
C GLU A 273 13.43 -10.62 9.04
N THR A 274 12.33 -11.19 9.56
CA THR A 274 12.35 -12.47 10.27
C THR A 274 12.08 -13.68 9.37
N MET A 275 11.55 -13.47 8.16
CA MET A 275 11.08 -14.50 7.23
C MET A 275 10.02 -15.45 7.84
N VAL A 276 9.17 -14.92 8.72
CA VAL A 276 8.11 -15.66 9.43
C VAL A 276 6.72 -15.27 8.92
N TRP A 277 5.95 -16.25 8.46
CA TRP A 277 4.53 -16.08 8.20
C TRP A 277 3.72 -16.13 9.50
N SER A 278 2.77 -15.21 9.62
CA SER A 278 1.79 -15.15 10.71
C SER A 278 0.38 -15.02 10.17
N ARG A 279 -0.57 -15.76 10.76
CA ARG A 279 -2.00 -15.54 10.53
C ARG A 279 -2.48 -14.43 11.45
N ILE A 280 -3.03 -13.37 10.89
CA ILE A 280 -3.60 -12.27 11.66
C ILE A 280 -5.04 -12.63 12.05
N LYS A 281 -5.34 -12.58 13.35
CA LYS A 281 -6.70 -12.73 13.86
C LYS A 281 -7.45 -11.41 13.66
N ILE A 282 -8.46 -11.43 12.82
CA ILE A 282 -9.33 -10.29 12.55
C ILE A 282 -10.19 -10.00 13.79
N ARG A 283 -10.25 -8.74 14.22
CA ARG A 283 -11.14 -8.24 15.27
C ARG A 283 -12.16 -7.29 14.65
N GLY A 284 -13.37 -7.21 15.23
CA GLY A 284 -14.41 -6.27 14.78
C GLY A 284 -15.09 -6.72 13.48
N PHE A 285 -15.06 -5.88 12.44
CA PHE A 285 -15.69 -6.21 11.16
C PHE A 285 -14.94 -7.34 10.44
N HIS A 286 -15.67 -8.38 10.01
CA HIS A 286 -15.13 -9.51 9.26
C HIS A 286 -15.47 -9.41 7.78
N PRO A 287 -14.49 -9.16 6.89
CA PRO A 287 -14.70 -9.26 5.46
C PRO A 287 -15.30 -10.60 5.02
N SER A 288 -16.27 -10.53 4.11
CA SER A 288 -16.84 -11.71 3.46
C SER A 288 -15.81 -12.41 2.55
N PRO A 289 -15.87 -13.76 2.40
CA PRO A 289 -15.02 -14.52 1.50
C PRO A 289 -15.07 -14.02 0.06
N ARG A 290 -13.91 -13.66 -0.48
CA ARG A 290 -13.80 -13.11 -1.83
C ARG A 290 -12.56 -13.59 -2.57
N ALA A 291 -12.74 -13.85 -3.86
CA ALA A 291 -11.68 -14.08 -4.82
C ALA A 291 -11.90 -13.24 -6.08
N GLY A 292 -10.81 -12.88 -6.76
CA GLY A 292 -10.84 -11.97 -7.90
C GLY A 292 -11.19 -10.53 -7.48
N SER A 293 -10.77 -10.14 -6.28
CA SER A 293 -10.75 -8.75 -5.84
C SER A 293 -9.48 -8.07 -6.34
N CYS A 294 -9.49 -6.75 -6.36
CA CYS A 294 -8.29 -5.94 -6.56
C CYS A 294 -7.99 -5.15 -5.29
N GLY A 295 -6.72 -4.94 -4.99
CA GLY A 295 -6.30 -4.23 -3.79
C GLY A 295 -5.17 -3.25 -4.08
N VAL A 296 -5.22 -2.07 -3.45
CA VAL A 296 -4.26 -0.98 -3.62
C VAL A 296 -3.97 -0.37 -2.25
N LEU A 297 -2.69 -0.19 -1.94
CA LEU A 297 -2.25 0.43 -0.69
C LEU A 297 -2.05 1.93 -0.90
N CYS A 298 -2.64 2.75 -0.03
CA CYS A 298 -2.46 4.19 0.01
C CYS A 298 -2.12 4.62 1.43
N GLY A 299 -0.85 5.00 1.65
CA GLY A 299 -0.33 5.24 2.99
C GLY A 299 -0.40 3.98 3.86
N THR A 300 -1.13 4.05 4.97
CA THR A 300 -1.34 2.93 5.90
C THR A 300 -2.64 2.17 5.65
N LYS A 301 -3.45 2.60 4.67
CA LYS A 301 -4.78 2.06 4.40
C LYS A 301 -4.73 1.22 3.13
N TRP A 302 -5.06 -0.07 3.28
CA TRP A 302 -5.14 -1.00 2.17
C TRP A 302 -6.59 -1.14 1.69
N TYR A 303 -6.87 -0.60 0.51
CA TYR A 303 -8.20 -0.63 -0.10
C TYR A 303 -8.37 -1.91 -0.92
N ILE A 304 -9.46 -2.64 -0.73
CA ILE A 304 -9.80 -3.86 -1.46
C ILE A 304 -11.23 -3.75 -1.97
N THR A 305 -11.42 -3.86 -3.28
CA THR A 305 -12.75 -3.77 -3.89
C THR A 305 -13.06 -4.97 -4.78
N GLY A 306 -14.37 -5.22 -4.92
CA GLY A 306 -14.89 -6.31 -5.74
C GLY A 306 -14.53 -7.70 -5.22
N GLY A 307 -14.50 -8.64 -6.14
CA GLY A 307 -14.39 -10.06 -5.84
C GLY A 307 -15.70 -10.68 -5.33
N GLY A 308 -15.66 -11.98 -5.08
CA GLY A 308 -16.82 -12.69 -4.59
C GLY A 308 -16.56 -14.16 -4.30
N SER A 309 -17.58 -14.78 -3.73
CA SER A 309 -17.72 -16.23 -3.72
C SER A 309 -18.36 -16.72 -5.01
N ARG A 310 -18.49 -18.04 -5.19
CA ARG A 310 -19.24 -18.61 -6.33
C ARG A 310 -20.71 -18.19 -6.35
N LYS A 311 -21.29 -17.87 -5.18
CA LYS A 311 -22.71 -17.55 -5.00
C LYS A 311 -23.01 -16.06 -5.09
N LYS A 312 -22.09 -15.21 -4.62
CA LYS A 312 -22.33 -13.78 -4.44
C LYS A 312 -21.08 -12.96 -4.71
N ARG A 313 -21.26 -11.85 -5.45
CA ARG A 313 -20.27 -10.80 -5.67
C ARG A 313 -20.49 -9.69 -4.64
N HIS A 314 -19.42 -9.07 -4.19
CA HIS A 314 -19.47 -8.03 -3.17
C HIS A 314 -19.20 -6.67 -3.82
N ALA A 315 -20.07 -5.70 -3.56
CA ALA A 315 -19.96 -4.33 -4.08
C ALA A 315 -19.26 -3.37 -3.10
N GLU A 316 -18.98 -3.84 -1.89
CA GLU A 316 -18.26 -3.08 -0.87
C GLU A 316 -16.77 -2.91 -1.22
N THR A 317 -16.30 -1.67 -1.09
CA THR A 317 -14.89 -1.31 -1.03
C THR A 317 -14.48 -1.34 0.44
N LEU A 318 -13.64 -2.32 0.77
CA LEU A 318 -13.09 -2.50 2.11
C LEU A 318 -11.80 -1.70 2.29
N VAL A 319 -11.53 -1.32 3.52
CA VAL A 319 -10.25 -0.75 3.93
C VAL A 319 -9.74 -1.50 5.14
N PHE A 320 -8.50 -1.99 5.05
CA PHE A 320 -7.74 -2.46 6.19
C PHE A 320 -6.75 -1.38 6.62
N ASP A 321 -6.92 -0.85 7.82
CA ASP A 321 -5.96 0.06 8.43
C ASP A 321 -4.83 -0.78 9.06
N ILE A 322 -3.65 -0.72 8.46
CA ILE A 322 -2.52 -1.57 8.84
C ILE A 322 -2.03 -1.24 10.26
N LEU A 323 -2.06 0.03 10.65
CA LEU A 323 -1.57 0.45 11.96
C LEU A 323 -2.56 0.08 13.08
N LYS A 324 -3.87 0.16 12.80
CA LYS A 324 -4.91 -0.26 13.75
C LYS A 324 -5.17 -1.77 13.73
N VAL A 325 -4.78 -2.45 12.65
CA VAL A 325 -5.09 -3.87 12.40
C VAL A 325 -6.61 -4.10 12.37
N GLU A 326 -7.35 -3.19 11.72
CA GLU A 326 -8.81 -3.19 11.71
C GLU A 326 -9.37 -3.04 10.30
N TRP A 327 -10.52 -3.67 10.06
CA TRP A 327 -11.26 -3.56 8.81
C TRP A 327 -12.43 -2.58 8.95
N SER A 328 -12.71 -1.88 7.86
CA SER A 328 -13.88 -1.01 7.71
C SER A 328 -14.42 -1.06 6.28
N VAL A 329 -15.66 -0.62 6.09
CA VAL A 329 -16.24 -0.41 4.75
C VAL A 329 -16.08 1.06 4.40
N ALA A 330 -15.33 1.37 3.34
CA ALA A 330 -15.14 2.74 2.89
C ALA A 330 -16.29 3.25 2.01
N SER A 331 -16.85 2.36 1.17
CA SER A 331 -17.98 2.68 0.29
C SER A 331 -18.65 1.42 -0.20
N ILE A 332 -19.91 1.52 -0.60
CA ILE A 332 -20.66 0.46 -1.28
C ILE A 332 -20.98 0.98 -2.68
N SER A 333 -20.44 0.33 -3.70
CA SER A 333 -20.64 0.74 -5.09
C SER A 333 -21.99 0.26 -5.62
N SER A 334 -22.56 0.96 -6.59
CA SER A 334 -23.72 0.47 -7.34
C SER A 334 -23.39 -0.80 -8.14
N GLN A 335 -24.42 -1.61 -8.43
CA GLN A 335 -24.28 -2.80 -9.29
C GLN A 335 -23.89 -2.46 -10.74
N SER A 336 -24.01 -1.21 -11.16
CA SER A 336 -23.51 -0.74 -12.46
C SER A 336 -21.99 -0.53 -12.48
N SER A 337 -21.35 -0.34 -11.32
CA SER A 337 -19.92 -0.01 -11.24
C SER A 337 -19.02 -1.12 -11.77
N VAL A 338 -17.88 -0.71 -12.35
CA VAL A 338 -16.76 -1.55 -12.78
C VAL A 338 -16.25 -2.46 -11.66
N THR A 339 -16.28 -1.99 -10.42
CA THR A 339 -15.80 -2.74 -9.24
C THR A 339 -16.54 -4.06 -8.99
N SER A 340 -17.75 -4.20 -9.54
CA SER A 340 -18.51 -5.46 -9.48
C SER A 340 -18.28 -6.39 -10.68
N ASN A 341 -17.45 -6.01 -11.66
CA ASN A 341 -17.04 -6.82 -12.82
C ASN A 341 -15.90 -7.80 -12.48
N LYS A 342 -15.87 -8.99 -13.08
CA LYS A 342 -14.78 -9.96 -12.91
C LYS A 342 -13.59 -9.55 -13.78
N GLY A 343 -12.37 -9.65 -13.25
CA GLY A 343 -11.16 -9.38 -14.03
C GLY A 343 -11.01 -7.92 -14.45
N PHE A 344 -11.56 -6.97 -13.68
CA PHE A 344 -11.22 -5.56 -13.77
C PHE A 344 -9.82 -5.32 -13.17
N SER A 345 -9.25 -4.16 -13.41
CA SER A 345 -8.02 -3.69 -12.75
C SER A 345 -8.31 -2.53 -11.82
N LEU A 346 -7.43 -2.31 -10.83
CA LEU A 346 -7.48 -1.20 -9.88
C LEU A 346 -6.08 -0.63 -9.72
N VAL A 347 -5.93 0.69 -9.84
CA VAL A 347 -4.65 1.40 -9.69
C VAL A 347 -4.78 2.60 -8.77
N LEU A 348 -3.66 3.02 -8.17
CA LEU A 348 -3.55 4.29 -7.45
C LEU A 348 -3.10 5.39 -8.41
N LEU A 349 -3.83 6.49 -8.45
CA LEU A 349 -3.46 7.70 -9.18
C LEU A 349 -3.31 8.85 -8.19
N GLN A 350 -2.19 9.56 -8.26
CA GLN A 350 -2.01 10.83 -7.55
C GLN A 350 -2.15 11.96 -8.56
N HIS A 351 -3.17 12.79 -8.43
CA HIS A 351 -3.46 13.87 -9.36
C HIS A 351 -3.92 15.12 -8.60
N LYS A 352 -3.28 16.27 -8.87
CA LYS A 352 -3.58 17.57 -8.23
C LYS A 352 -3.71 17.46 -6.69
N ASP A 353 -2.70 16.88 -6.05
CA ASP A 353 -2.59 16.66 -4.59
C ASP A 353 -3.66 15.75 -3.95
N LYS A 354 -4.51 15.12 -4.76
CA LYS A 354 -5.50 14.13 -4.32
C LYS A 354 -5.11 12.74 -4.79
N ASP A 355 -5.46 11.75 -3.99
CA ASP A 355 -5.28 10.34 -4.32
C ASP A 355 -6.61 9.75 -4.79
N PHE A 356 -6.57 9.01 -5.89
CA PHE A 356 -7.71 8.36 -6.49
C PHE A 356 -7.43 6.87 -6.67
N LEU A 357 -8.45 6.04 -6.41
CA LEU A 357 -8.47 4.68 -6.93
C LEU A 357 -9.16 4.69 -8.27
N VAL A 358 -8.51 4.21 -9.32
CA VAL A 358 -9.10 4.11 -10.65
C VAL A 358 -9.30 2.64 -11.02
N ALA A 359 -10.53 2.28 -11.36
CA ALA A 359 -10.94 0.96 -11.77
C ALA A 359 -11.28 0.93 -13.25
N PHE A 360 -10.82 -0.10 -13.97
CA PHE A 360 -11.06 -0.21 -15.41
C PHE A 360 -11.49 -1.63 -15.84
N GLY A 361 -12.50 -1.67 -16.70
CA GLY A 361 -12.91 -2.85 -17.47
C GLY A 361 -13.52 -4.00 -16.67
N GLY A 362 -13.14 -5.24 -17.00
CA GLY A 362 -13.74 -6.45 -16.45
C GLY A 362 -15.02 -6.88 -17.18
N THR A 363 -15.60 -7.99 -16.75
CA THR A 363 -16.81 -8.56 -17.36
C THR A 363 -17.88 -8.96 -16.33
N LYS A 364 -19.16 -8.77 -16.70
CA LYS A 364 -20.32 -9.36 -16.00
C LYS A 364 -21.04 -10.32 -16.94
N LYS A 365 -21.85 -9.75 -17.83
CA LYS A 365 -22.43 -10.41 -19.00
C LYS A 365 -21.53 -10.19 -20.20
N ASP A 366 -21.23 -8.92 -20.45
CA ASP A 366 -20.32 -8.47 -21.51
C ASP A 366 -19.05 -7.84 -20.90
N PRO A 367 -17.91 -7.91 -21.61
CA PRO A 367 -16.73 -7.13 -21.26
C PRO A 367 -17.03 -5.63 -21.28
N SER A 368 -16.36 -4.88 -20.42
CA SER A 368 -16.51 -3.43 -20.29
C SER A 368 -15.20 -2.70 -20.60
N ASN A 369 -15.29 -1.46 -21.06
CA ASN A 369 -14.20 -0.47 -21.14
C ASN A 369 -14.51 0.78 -20.31
N GLN A 370 -15.43 0.68 -19.35
CA GLN A 370 -15.75 1.77 -18.44
C GLN A 370 -14.60 2.03 -17.46
N VAL A 371 -14.43 3.30 -17.09
CA VAL A 371 -13.48 3.77 -16.09
C VAL A 371 -14.27 4.35 -14.93
N ASP A 372 -14.07 3.83 -13.72
CA ASP A 372 -14.62 4.40 -12.49
C ASP A 372 -13.48 4.94 -11.63
N ALA A 373 -13.70 6.05 -10.93
CA ALA A 373 -12.75 6.61 -9.98
C ALA A 373 -13.39 6.78 -8.60
N PHE A 374 -12.59 6.60 -7.56
CA PHE A 374 -12.95 6.81 -6.17
C PHE A 374 -11.95 7.76 -5.53
N THR A 375 -12.44 8.85 -4.94
CA THR A 375 -11.60 9.85 -4.27
C THR A 375 -11.27 9.38 -2.85
N ILE A 376 -9.98 9.39 -2.50
CA ILE A 376 -9.51 9.05 -1.15
C ILE A 376 -9.46 10.32 -0.30
N ASP A 377 -10.39 10.46 0.64
CA ASP A 377 -10.39 11.56 1.61
C ASP A 377 -9.27 11.36 2.65
N LYS A 378 -8.23 12.21 2.61
CA LYS A 378 -7.18 12.25 3.64
C LYS A 378 -7.66 12.79 5.00
N ASN A 379 -8.75 13.57 5.02
CA ASN A 379 -9.14 14.41 6.17
C ASN A 379 -10.35 13.93 6.99
N LYS A 380 -10.82 12.68 6.86
CA LYS A 380 -11.76 12.12 7.86
C LYS A 380 -11.02 11.77 9.16
N SER A 381 -10.69 12.79 9.93
CA SER A 381 -10.66 12.71 11.39
C SER A 381 -12.10 12.59 11.84
N GLU A 382 -12.47 11.45 12.39
CA GLU A 382 -13.82 11.11 12.84
C GLU A 382 -14.32 12.11 13.90
N SER A 383 -15.25 12.99 13.51
CA SER A 383 -16.25 13.53 14.44
C SER A 383 -17.59 12.86 14.12
N PRO A 384 -18.29 12.26 15.09
CA PRO A 384 -19.49 11.49 14.82
C PRO A 384 -20.60 12.40 14.27
N THR A 385 -20.97 12.17 13.02
CA THR A 385 -22.13 12.80 12.39
C THR A 385 -23.40 12.21 12.99
N HIS A 386 -23.98 12.90 13.97
CA HIS A 386 -25.42 12.78 14.22
C HIS A 386 -26.19 13.31 13.00
N PRO A 387 -27.20 12.60 12.49
CA PRO A 387 -28.00 13.05 11.37
C PRO A 387 -28.87 14.23 11.82
N GLN A 388 -28.50 15.46 11.44
CA GLN A 388 -29.40 16.60 11.57
C GLN A 388 -30.29 16.68 10.32
N THR A 389 -31.52 16.22 10.50
CA THR A 389 -32.65 16.54 9.64
C THR A 389 -33.13 17.97 9.91
N THR A 390 -33.27 18.71 8.81
CA THR A 390 -34.18 19.84 8.54
C THR A 390 -34.23 21.03 9.52
N SER A 391 -33.55 22.08 9.06
CA SER A 391 -34.04 23.47 8.97
C SER A 391 -35.17 23.89 9.94
N LYS A 392 -34.80 24.50 11.06
CA LYS A 392 -35.64 25.53 11.69
C LYS A 392 -34.84 26.80 11.97
N LYS A 393 -35.49 27.88 11.56
CA LYS A 393 -35.07 29.27 11.41
C LYS A 393 -34.42 29.88 12.66
N ASN A 394 -33.41 30.72 12.41
CA ASN A 394 -33.00 31.85 13.25
C ASN A 394 -34.20 32.56 13.91
N PRO A 395 -34.04 32.95 15.17
CA PRO A 395 -34.35 34.30 15.60
C PRO A 395 -33.07 35.04 15.95
N GLY A 396 -32.99 36.28 15.47
CA GLY A 396 -31.83 37.13 15.59
C GLY A 396 -31.51 37.56 17.02
N ARG A 397 -30.21 37.73 17.25
CA ARG A 397 -29.58 39.01 17.58
C ARG A 397 -30.25 39.82 18.69
N LEU A 398 -29.74 39.70 19.91
CA LEU A 398 -29.62 40.85 20.82
C LEU A 398 -28.23 40.88 21.47
N LEU A 399 -27.56 41.97 21.16
CA LEU A 399 -26.27 42.43 21.67
C LEU A 399 -26.49 43.12 23.02
N PHE A 400 -25.85 42.65 24.08
CA PHE A 400 -25.40 43.46 25.22
C PHE A 400 -24.23 42.66 25.83
N GLY A 401 -23.07 43.20 26.12
CA GLY A 401 -22.71 44.57 26.44
C GLY A 401 -21.68 44.44 27.55
N LYS A 402 -20.43 44.73 27.20
CA LYS A 402 -19.22 44.64 28.02
C LYS A 402 -19.43 45.18 29.44
N ARG A 403 -18.89 44.48 30.44
CA ARG A 403 -18.29 45.14 31.60
C ARG A 403 -16.97 44.49 31.97
N SER A 404 -15.94 45.31 31.87
CA SER A 404 -14.60 45.13 32.41
C SER A 404 -14.62 45.30 33.93
N SER A 405 -13.87 44.45 34.62
CA SER A 405 -13.22 44.71 35.91
C SER A 405 -12.32 43.49 36.18
N SER A 406 -11.02 43.49 35.87
CA SER A 406 -9.91 44.08 36.63
C SER A 406 -9.94 43.76 38.14
N SER A 407 -9.09 42.82 38.58
CA SER A 407 -8.23 42.88 39.78
C SER A 407 -7.70 41.46 40.04
N ALA A 408 -6.42 41.19 39.75
CA ALA A 408 -5.30 41.11 40.70
C ALA A 408 -5.21 39.76 41.42
N VAL A 409 -4.24 38.90 41.07
CA VAL A 409 -2.87 38.74 41.63
C VAL A 409 -2.84 37.69 42.76
N LEU A 410 -1.72 36.93 42.78
CA LEU A 410 -1.18 35.95 43.75
C LEU A 410 -1.18 34.49 43.22
N THR A 411 -0.11 34.01 42.56
CA THR A 411 1.18 33.45 43.08
C THR A 411 0.96 32.12 43.83
N SER A 412 1.19 30.99 43.15
CA SER A 412 2.43 30.17 43.19
C SER A 412 2.50 29.21 44.39
N ASP A 413 2.27 27.93 44.17
CA ASP A 413 3.22 26.86 44.54
C ASP A 413 2.82 25.53 43.87
N GLU A 414 3.72 24.54 43.92
CA GLU A 414 3.67 23.16 43.38
C GLU A 414 4.47 22.90 42.10
N SER A 415 5.79 22.99 42.25
CA SER A 415 6.78 22.34 41.38
C SER A 415 7.58 21.27 42.12
N VAL A 416 7.10 20.01 42.24
CA VAL A 416 7.92 18.89 42.79
C VAL A 416 7.73 17.53 42.07
N LYS A 417 7.25 17.48 40.81
CA LYS A 417 7.21 16.19 40.05
C LYS A 417 7.98 16.14 38.74
N ALA A 418 8.73 17.18 38.39
CA ALA A 418 9.49 17.24 37.13
C ALA A 418 10.99 16.89 37.26
N SER A 419 11.54 16.70 38.46
CA SER A 419 12.98 16.45 38.64
C SER A 419 13.39 14.98 38.45
N SER A 420 12.53 14.01 38.74
CA SER A 420 12.86 12.59 38.64
C SER A 420 13.01 12.11 37.19
N GLN A 421 12.23 12.67 36.27
CA GLN A 421 12.23 12.23 34.86
C GLN A 421 13.48 12.70 34.10
N ARG A 422 14.03 13.89 34.44
CA ARG A 422 15.24 14.42 33.79
C ARG A 422 16.51 13.65 34.13
N LEU A 423 16.55 13.01 35.30
CA LEU A 423 17.73 12.26 35.76
C LEU A 423 17.86 10.91 35.03
N ILE A 424 16.74 10.27 34.72
CA ILE A 424 16.72 8.99 33.98
C ILE A 424 17.14 9.20 32.51
N ASP A 425 16.68 10.28 31.88
CA ASP A 425 17.07 10.62 30.50
C ASP A 425 18.55 10.99 30.36
N SER A 426 19.15 11.61 31.39
CA SER A 426 20.58 11.95 31.39
C SER A 426 21.45 10.70 31.39
N VAL A 427 21.14 9.70 32.22
CA VAL A 427 21.93 8.46 32.30
C VAL A 427 21.78 7.61 31.03
N ALA A 428 20.58 7.58 30.45
CA ALA A 428 20.34 6.86 29.19
C ALA A 428 21.13 7.47 28.02
N ARG A 429 21.18 8.81 27.93
CA ARG A 429 21.98 9.51 26.90
C ARG A 429 23.47 9.29 27.08
N GLN A 430 23.97 9.24 28.32
CA GLN A 430 25.39 9.04 28.58
C GLN A 430 25.85 7.62 28.21
N LYS A 431 25.03 6.60 28.48
CA LYS A 431 25.31 5.21 28.04
C LYS A 431 25.28 5.06 26.52
N LEU A 432 24.37 5.76 25.85
CA LEU A 432 24.25 5.71 24.39
C LEU A 432 25.42 6.45 23.71
N ALA A 433 25.86 7.58 24.28
CA ALA A 433 27.04 8.30 23.80
C ALA A 433 28.32 7.45 23.93
N SER A 434 28.54 6.77 25.07
CA SER A 434 29.68 5.85 25.22
C SER A 434 29.60 4.64 24.27
N ALA A 435 28.40 4.12 24.00
CA ALA A 435 28.23 3.02 23.04
C ALA A 435 28.52 3.45 21.59
N ILE A 436 28.30 4.73 21.25
CA ILE A 436 28.64 5.27 19.92
C ILE A 436 30.14 5.54 19.79
N GLU A 437 30.80 6.03 20.85
CA GLU A 437 32.25 6.30 20.81
C GLU A 437 33.10 5.02 20.69
N GLU A 438 32.68 3.89 21.26
CA GLU A 438 33.45 2.62 21.12
C GLU A 438 33.35 1.97 19.74
N HIS A 439 32.40 2.36 18.89
CA HIS A 439 32.23 1.76 17.56
C HIS A 439 32.70 2.64 16.39
N GLY A 440 33.38 3.75 16.68
CA GLY A 440 34.10 4.58 15.71
C GLY A 440 35.53 4.09 15.42
N GLY A 441 35.73 2.82 15.06
CA GLY A 441 37.07 2.30 14.80
C GLY A 441 37.11 0.88 14.23
N SER A 442 37.65 0.78 13.03
CA SER A 442 38.04 -0.43 12.28
C SER A 442 38.29 -1.71 13.11
N GLY A 443 37.65 -2.81 12.72
CA GLY A 443 38.10 -4.17 13.08
C GLY A 443 36.98 -5.18 13.26
N ARG A 444 36.72 -5.99 12.21
CA ARG A 444 35.89 -7.20 12.29
C ARG A 444 36.38 -8.09 13.45
N ARG A 445 35.56 -8.31 14.48
CA ARG A 445 35.67 -9.49 15.34
C ARG A 445 34.30 -10.14 15.48
N SER A 446 34.32 -11.45 15.28
CA SER A 446 33.17 -12.36 15.23
C SER A 446 32.46 -12.45 16.58
N LEU A 447 31.13 -12.47 16.56
CA LEU A 447 30.22 -12.49 17.72
C LEU A 447 30.22 -13.80 18.54
N SER A 448 31.25 -14.65 18.40
CA SER A 448 31.34 -15.94 19.09
C SER A 448 32.27 -15.96 20.31
N GLU A 449 32.81 -14.81 20.75
CA GLU A 449 33.87 -14.81 21.80
C GLU A 449 33.66 -13.87 23.01
N ILE A 450 32.46 -13.31 23.25
CA ILE A 450 32.20 -12.49 24.46
C ILE A 450 31.07 -13.08 25.30
N ALA A 451 31.18 -14.36 25.67
CA ALA A 451 30.18 -15.02 26.52
C ALA A 451 30.79 -16.01 27.53
N PHE A 452 31.85 -15.63 28.27
CA PHE A 452 32.19 -16.29 29.54
C PHE A 452 32.84 -15.28 30.49
N GLY A 453 32.17 -14.98 31.60
CA GLY A 453 32.67 -14.05 32.61
C GLY A 453 31.63 -13.74 33.68
N ASP A 454 31.45 -14.68 34.60
CA ASP A 454 30.77 -14.51 35.90
C ASP A 454 31.29 -13.27 36.67
N HIS A 455 30.37 -12.42 37.17
CA HIS A 455 30.20 -12.18 38.62
C HIS A 455 29.31 -10.96 38.96
N ARG A 456 28.34 -11.24 39.85
CA ARG A 456 27.81 -10.42 40.97
C ARG A 456 26.82 -9.27 40.68
N ASN A 457 25.56 -9.59 41.00
CA ASN A 457 24.47 -8.71 41.44
C ASN A 457 24.88 -7.71 42.55
N PRO A 458 24.24 -6.51 42.57
CA PRO A 458 23.35 -6.14 43.69
C PRO A 458 22.05 -5.43 43.18
N PRO A 459 21.09 -4.99 44.02
CA PRO A 459 19.88 -5.78 44.29
C PRO A 459 18.55 -5.10 43.91
N SER A 460 17.54 -5.96 43.71
CA SER A 460 16.10 -5.79 43.98
C SER A 460 15.41 -4.45 43.68
N GLY A 461 14.57 -4.46 42.64
CA GLY A 461 13.55 -3.42 42.43
C GLY A 461 12.61 -3.67 41.25
N ASN A 462 12.37 -4.92 40.83
CA ASN A 462 11.40 -5.21 39.76
C ASN A 462 10.21 -6.00 40.30
N VAL A 463 9.12 -5.24 40.49
CA VAL A 463 7.77 -5.71 40.72
C VAL A 463 7.42 -6.72 39.63
N SER A 464 7.30 -7.99 40.03
CA SER A 464 6.92 -9.08 39.15
C SER A 464 5.47 -8.89 38.71
N LEU A 465 5.28 -8.54 37.43
CA LEU A 465 4.00 -8.46 36.72
C LEU A 465 3.35 -9.85 36.52
N ARG A 466 3.43 -10.72 37.53
CA ARG A 466 2.90 -12.09 37.50
C ARG A 466 1.51 -12.22 38.12
N LYS A 467 0.75 -11.12 38.18
CA LYS A 467 -0.61 -11.10 38.78
C LYS A 467 -1.73 -10.58 37.87
N GLN A 468 -1.55 -10.60 36.54
CA GLN A 468 -2.63 -10.26 35.59
C GLN A 468 -2.91 -11.31 34.51
N PHE A 469 -2.33 -12.51 34.60
CA PHE A 469 -2.71 -13.64 33.74
C PHE A 469 -3.24 -14.79 34.60
N SER A 470 -4.46 -14.62 35.11
CA SER A 470 -5.20 -15.68 35.81
C SER A 470 -6.70 -15.56 35.52
N THR A 471 -7.06 -15.60 34.23
CA THR A 471 -8.46 -15.73 33.76
C THR A 471 -8.51 -16.44 32.40
N GLU A 472 -7.69 -17.47 32.19
CA GLU A 472 -7.72 -18.33 30.97
C GLU A 472 -8.28 -19.74 31.23
N GLU A 473 -8.86 -20.02 32.41
CA GLU A 473 -9.43 -21.36 32.69
C GLU A 473 -10.96 -21.42 32.79
N GLU A 474 -11.70 -20.32 32.65
CA GLU A 474 -13.16 -20.35 32.88
C GLU A 474 -14.04 -20.29 31.61
N TYR A 475 -13.46 -20.31 30.40
CA TYR A 475 -14.25 -20.27 29.15
C TYR A 475 -14.21 -21.55 28.31
N ARG A 476 -13.68 -22.66 28.86
CA ARG A 476 -13.66 -23.97 28.19
C ARG A 476 -14.72 -24.98 28.68
N ALA A 477 -15.61 -24.60 29.58
CA ALA A 477 -16.59 -25.53 30.18
C ALA A 477 -18.05 -25.31 29.77
N VAL A 478 -18.34 -24.50 28.74
CA VAL A 478 -19.71 -24.35 28.23
C VAL A 478 -19.73 -24.71 26.75
N ILE A 479 -20.65 -25.61 26.39
CA ILE A 479 -20.90 -26.21 25.07
C ILE A 479 -20.14 -27.53 24.83
N GLU A 480 -20.54 -28.58 25.57
CA GLU A 480 -20.65 -29.93 25.00
C GLU A 480 -22.08 -30.19 24.51
N PRO A 481 -22.29 -31.05 23.49
CA PRO A 481 -23.41 -30.94 22.58
C PRO A 481 -24.52 -31.94 22.88
N ALA A 482 -25.75 -31.44 23.10
CA ALA A 482 -26.93 -32.28 23.10
C ALA A 482 -27.35 -32.62 21.65
N LYS A 483 -27.11 -33.86 21.26
CA LYS A 483 -27.80 -34.56 20.17
C LYS A 483 -29.16 -35.06 20.66
N CYS A 484 -30.22 -34.85 19.87
CA CYS A 484 -31.39 -35.72 19.66
C CYS A 484 -32.38 -34.92 18.79
N SER A 485 -32.47 -35.19 17.48
CA SER A 485 -33.30 -36.20 16.82
C SER A 485 -34.80 -35.95 16.97
N GLU A 486 -35.39 -35.67 15.81
CA GLU A 486 -36.80 -35.63 15.45
C GLU A 486 -37.55 -36.86 15.97
N GLU A 487 -38.75 -36.68 16.52
CA GLU A 487 -39.90 -37.54 16.26
C GLU A 487 -41.21 -36.94 16.80
N ASP A 488 -42.26 -37.37 16.10
CA ASP A 488 -43.61 -36.86 15.98
C ASP A 488 -44.56 -37.14 17.16
N ILE A 489 -45.53 -36.23 17.31
CA ILE A 489 -46.97 -36.46 17.55
C ILE A 489 -47.45 -37.15 18.86
N SER A 490 -48.47 -36.49 19.44
CA SER A 490 -49.61 -37.03 20.22
C SER A 490 -49.51 -37.12 21.75
N VAL A 491 -50.24 -36.22 22.43
CA VAL A 491 -50.83 -36.47 23.77
C VAL A 491 -52.27 -35.91 23.84
N PRO A 492 -53.27 -36.72 24.21
CA PRO A 492 -54.59 -36.33 24.73
C PRO A 492 -54.65 -36.55 26.28
N PRO A 493 -55.82 -36.58 26.96
CA PRO A 493 -56.74 -35.49 27.29
C PRO A 493 -56.92 -35.37 28.86
N PRO A 494 -58.11 -35.11 29.47
CA PRO A 494 -58.35 -33.95 30.35
C PRO A 494 -58.78 -34.31 31.80
N THR A 495 -59.05 -33.30 32.65
CA THR A 495 -60.03 -33.33 33.78
C THR A 495 -60.09 -31.92 34.43
N THR A 496 -61.24 -31.23 34.36
CA THR A 496 -62.17 -30.85 35.47
C THR A 496 -61.53 -29.98 36.57
N ASP A 497 -62.10 -28.88 37.09
CA ASP A 497 -63.41 -28.25 36.99
C ASP A 497 -63.34 -26.86 37.67
N ASP A 498 -64.44 -26.12 37.57
CA ASP A 498 -64.90 -25.00 38.39
C ASP A 498 -64.62 -23.54 38.00
N ASN A 499 -65.57 -23.03 37.19
CA ASN A 499 -66.57 -22.03 37.57
C ASN A 499 -66.11 -20.76 38.32
N THR A 500 -66.11 -19.64 37.60
CA THR A 500 -67.04 -18.52 37.85
C THR A 500 -67.07 -17.60 36.61
N GLY A 501 -68.27 -17.34 36.10
CA GLY A 501 -68.54 -16.58 34.87
C GLY A 501 -68.25 -15.08 34.99
N GLY A 502 -68.38 -14.26 33.95
CA GLY A 502 -68.85 -14.47 32.59
C GLY A 502 -68.98 -13.11 31.91
N ALA A 503 -69.09 -13.17 30.58
CA ALA A 503 -69.54 -12.13 29.64
C ALA A 503 -68.49 -11.23 28.94
N LYS A 504 -68.44 -11.49 27.62
CA LYS A 504 -68.22 -10.63 26.46
C LYS A 504 -66.81 -10.46 25.87
N ILE A 505 -66.56 -11.42 24.98
CA ILE A 505 -65.83 -11.40 23.70
C ILE A 505 -65.94 -10.06 22.94
N THR A 506 -64.79 -9.50 22.55
CA THR A 506 -64.48 -9.06 21.17
C THR A 506 -62.96 -8.89 21.02
N ALA A 507 -62.51 -8.98 19.77
CA ALA A 507 -61.22 -9.48 19.33
C ALA A 507 -60.06 -8.48 19.29
N GLU A 508 -58.89 -9.03 18.94
CA GLU A 508 -57.63 -8.43 18.46
C GLU A 508 -56.63 -7.90 19.50
N LYS A 509 -55.63 -8.75 19.78
CA LYS A 509 -54.44 -8.44 20.59
C LYS A 509 -53.21 -8.45 19.69
N THR A 510 -52.87 -7.28 19.16
CA THR A 510 -51.58 -6.99 18.52
C THR A 510 -50.54 -6.74 19.61
N LEU A 511 -49.43 -7.48 19.56
CA LEU A 511 -48.31 -7.39 20.48
C LEU A 511 -47.67 -5.98 20.47
N SER A 512 -47.75 -5.28 21.61
CA SER A 512 -46.89 -4.16 21.95
C SER A 512 -45.61 -4.69 22.60
N MET A 513 -44.49 -4.54 21.91
CA MET A 513 -43.15 -4.83 22.40
C MET A 513 -42.67 -3.79 23.41
N VAL A 514 -41.79 -4.29 24.27
CA VAL A 514 -41.23 -3.75 25.51
C VAL A 514 -40.54 -2.40 25.32
N SER A 515 -40.83 -1.48 26.25
CA SER A 515 -40.29 -0.13 26.35
C SER A 515 -38.98 -0.06 27.14
N ASP A 516 -37.98 0.56 26.53
CA ASP A 516 -36.89 1.43 27.00
C ASP A 516 -36.53 1.55 28.50
N ARG A 517 -36.53 0.45 29.27
CA ARG A 517 -36.08 0.48 30.67
C ARG A 517 -34.66 -0.02 30.94
N GLU A 518 -33.89 -0.37 29.91
CA GLU A 518 -32.52 -0.88 30.08
C GLU A 518 -31.39 0.08 29.66
N ILE A 519 -31.69 1.27 29.12
CA ILE A 519 -30.64 2.22 28.68
C ILE A 519 -30.18 3.19 29.79
N LEU A 520 -30.91 3.32 30.90
CA LEU A 520 -30.57 4.27 31.98
C LEU A 520 -29.66 3.73 33.09
N SER A 521 -29.18 2.47 33.02
CA SER A 521 -28.29 1.92 34.06
C SER A 521 -26.79 2.26 33.85
N LEU A 522 -26.39 2.80 32.70
CA LEU A 522 -24.98 3.06 32.39
C LEU A 522 -24.53 4.54 32.48
N GLN A 523 -25.42 5.46 32.86
CA GLN A 523 -25.09 6.90 32.94
C GLN A 523 -24.92 7.43 34.37
N LYS A 524 -24.76 6.56 35.38
CA LYS A 524 -24.55 6.94 36.78
C LYS A 524 -23.10 6.86 37.27
N GLN A 525 -22.12 6.84 36.36
CA GLN A 525 -20.71 6.79 36.72
C GLN A 525 -19.94 8.00 36.18
N CYS A 526 -20.42 9.22 36.46
CA CYS A 526 -19.61 10.44 36.37
C CYS A 526 -20.30 11.60 37.12
N SER A 527 -19.53 12.23 38.00
CA SER A 527 -19.74 13.53 38.65
C SER A 527 -20.28 13.50 40.08
N GLU A 528 -19.48 14.17 40.91
CA GLU A 528 -19.39 14.15 42.36
C GLU A 528 -20.60 14.77 43.06
N THR A 529 -20.87 14.15 44.20
CA THR A 529 -21.84 14.49 45.25
C THR A 529 -21.76 15.95 45.72
N TYR A 530 -22.84 16.70 45.50
CA TYR A 530 -23.32 17.69 46.46
C TYR A 530 -24.76 17.33 46.84
N PRO A 531 -25.08 17.24 48.14
CA PRO A 531 -26.34 16.65 48.60
C PRO A 531 -27.48 17.64 48.32
N LEU A 532 -28.20 17.41 47.23
CA LEU A 532 -29.53 17.97 47.07
C LEU A 532 -30.49 16.98 47.72
N GLU A 533 -31.07 17.37 48.85
CA GLU A 533 -32.15 16.61 49.47
C GLU A 533 -33.21 16.31 48.41
N ASN A 534 -33.43 15.01 48.19
CA ASN A 534 -34.54 14.49 47.41
C ASN A 534 -35.84 15.01 48.02
N VAL A 535 -36.38 16.09 47.47
CA VAL A 535 -37.83 16.32 47.53
C VAL A 535 -38.42 15.50 46.39
N ASP A 536 -38.47 14.19 46.61
CA ASP A 536 -39.42 13.31 45.95
C ASP A 536 -40.81 13.76 46.41
N GLY A 537 -41.50 14.49 45.55
CA GLY A 537 -42.80 15.04 45.87
C GLY A 537 -43.44 15.61 44.63
N ALA A 538 -44.14 14.75 43.90
CA ALA A 538 -44.99 15.07 42.78
C ALA A 538 -45.80 16.37 43.01
N LEU A 539 -45.40 17.44 42.36
CA LEU A 539 -46.31 18.51 41.95
C LEU A 539 -46.43 18.43 40.43
N ILE A 540 -47.02 17.32 39.99
CA ILE A 540 -47.78 17.32 38.74
C ILE A 540 -48.82 18.43 38.92
N PHE A 541 -48.69 19.45 38.07
CA PHE A 541 -49.70 20.47 37.84
C PHE A 541 -51.00 19.76 37.45
N GLN A 542 -51.82 19.40 38.43
CA GLN A 542 -53.21 19.10 38.19
C GLN A 542 -53.88 20.45 37.99
N GLU A 543 -54.23 20.73 36.74
CA GLU A 543 -55.22 21.72 36.36
C GLU A 543 -56.39 21.63 37.34
N MET A 544 -56.52 22.63 38.21
CA MET A 544 -57.72 22.88 38.99
C MET A 544 -58.80 23.41 38.04
N ASP A 545 -59.28 22.54 37.16
CA ASP A 545 -60.61 22.67 36.60
C ASP A 545 -61.62 22.23 37.67
N ASN A 546 -62.65 23.05 37.87
CA ASN A 546 -63.82 22.82 38.72
C ASN A 546 -63.63 22.89 40.25
N ILE A 547 -63.41 24.10 40.77
CA ILE A 547 -64.03 24.46 42.06
C ILE A 547 -65.11 25.51 41.78
N ASN A 548 -66.36 25.05 41.87
CA ASN A 548 -67.56 25.88 41.88
C ASN A 548 -67.38 27.06 42.83
N PHE A 549 -67.32 28.26 42.27
CA PHE A 549 -67.22 29.52 43.01
C PHE A 549 -68.58 29.84 43.65
N ALA A 550 -68.85 29.19 44.79
CA ALA A 550 -69.94 29.55 45.68
C ALA A 550 -69.35 29.76 47.08
N GLY A 551 -68.97 30.99 47.41
CA GLY A 551 -68.55 31.35 48.75
C GLY A 551 -67.64 32.58 48.80
N SER A 552 -68.18 33.68 49.32
CA SER A 552 -67.50 34.95 49.62
C SER A 552 -66.14 34.76 50.33
N ALA A 553 -65.03 34.91 49.60
CA ALA A 553 -63.68 34.96 50.16
C ALA A 553 -63.38 36.35 50.75
N SER A 554 -62.92 36.42 52.00
CA SER A 554 -62.53 37.69 52.62
C SER A 554 -61.21 38.23 52.03
N SER A 555 -61.09 39.55 51.93
CA SER A 555 -59.93 40.25 51.35
C SER A 555 -58.59 39.90 52.02
N SER A 556 -58.59 39.51 53.30
CA SER A 556 -57.38 39.15 54.05
C SER A 556 -56.68 37.90 53.50
N SER A 557 -57.42 36.96 52.92
CA SER A 557 -56.87 35.72 52.36
C SER A 557 -56.00 35.97 51.12
N VAL A 558 -56.38 36.97 50.32
CA VAL A 558 -55.70 37.30 49.06
C VAL A 558 -54.33 37.94 49.30
N TYR A 559 -54.21 38.85 50.28
CA TYR A 559 -52.92 39.50 50.59
C TYR A 559 -51.87 38.51 51.09
N GLN A 560 -52.24 37.59 51.99
CA GLN A 560 -51.32 36.55 52.49
C GLN A 560 -50.83 35.63 51.37
N PHE A 561 -51.71 35.30 50.42
CA PHE A 561 -51.33 34.53 49.23
C PHE A 561 -50.27 35.26 48.38
N HIS A 562 -50.43 36.57 48.16
CA HIS A 562 -49.45 37.35 47.41
C HIS A 562 -48.11 37.52 48.16
N GLU A 563 -48.13 37.72 49.47
CA GLU A 563 -46.90 37.84 50.28
C GLU A 563 -46.09 36.54 50.30
N ALA A 564 -46.78 35.39 50.45
CA ALA A 564 -46.14 34.07 50.36
C ALA A 564 -45.50 33.86 48.96
N LYS A 565 -46.21 34.26 47.90
CA LYS A 565 -45.70 34.19 46.53
C LYS A 565 -44.47 35.09 46.32
N MET A 566 -44.49 36.31 46.86
CA MET A 566 -43.35 37.24 46.80
C MET A 566 -42.13 36.68 47.55
N THR A 567 -42.32 36.16 48.75
CA THR A 567 -41.23 35.55 49.55
C THR A 567 -40.63 34.33 48.85
N ALA A 568 -41.47 33.49 48.23
CA ALA A 568 -41.00 32.37 47.42
C ALA A 568 -40.20 32.82 46.19
N LEU A 569 -40.64 33.89 45.51
CA LEU A 569 -39.92 34.48 44.38
C LEU A 569 -38.56 35.07 44.79
N ILE A 570 -38.48 35.77 45.92
CA ILE A 570 -37.21 36.31 46.45
C ILE A 570 -36.22 35.19 46.74
N ARG A 571 -36.66 34.11 47.41
CA ARG A 571 -35.82 32.93 47.67
C ARG A 571 -35.33 32.29 46.37
N ARG A 572 -36.21 32.12 45.39
CA ARG A 572 -35.85 31.57 44.08
C ARG A 572 -34.84 32.47 43.37
N ASN A 573 -34.98 33.79 43.46
CA ASN A 573 -34.06 34.74 42.84
C ASN A 573 -32.65 34.65 43.47
N GLY A 574 -32.55 34.56 44.79
CA GLY A 574 -31.25 34.38 45.46
C GLY A 574 -30.53 33.07 45.08
N ILE A 575 -31.29 31.97 44.91
CA ILE A 575 -30.72 30.71 44.39
C ILE A 575 -30.22 30.89 42.95
N LEU A 576 -30.98 31.58 42.10
CA LEU A 576 -30.59 31.83 40.71
C LEU A 576 -29.34 32.74 40.61
N GLU A 577 -29.20 33.72 41.50
CA GLU A 577 -28.02 34.59 41.57
C GLU A 577 -26.77 33.79 41.96
N GLY A 578 -26.84 32.93 42.97
CA GLY A 578 -25.71 32.06 43.34
C GLY A 578 -25.34 31.05 42.24
N GLN A 579 -26.34 30.51 41.52
CA GLN A 579 -26.10 29.67 40.35
C GLN A 579 -25.40 30.44 39.21
N LEU A 580 -25.76 31.72 38.99
CA LEU A 580 -25.14 32.57 37.99
C LEU A 580 -23.67 32.87 38.33
N GLU A 581 -23.36 33.18 39.59
CA GLU A 581 -21.98 33.41 40.04
C GLU A 581 -21.10 32.16 39.87
N ALA A 582 -21.61 30.98 40.26
CA ALA A 582 -20.91 29.71 40.07
C ALA A 582 -20.67 29.40 38.58
N ALA A 583 -21.67 29.68 37.72
CA ALA A 583 -21.54 29.52 36.28
C ALA A 583 -20.48 30.46 35.66
N LEU A 584 -20.39 31.71 36.15
CA LEU A 584 -19.38 32.67 35.70
C LEU A 584 -17.96 32.25 36.12
N ALA A 585 -17.77 31.80 37.37
CA ALA A 585 -16.49 31.27 37.84
C ALA A 585 -16.05 30.03 37.04
N GLY A 586 -17.00 29.12 36.76
CA GLY A 586 -16.77 27.96 35.89
C GLY A 586 -16.36 28.35 34.47
N ARG A 587 -17.00 29.39 33.90
CA ARG A 587 -16.63 29.94 32.58
C ARG A 587 -15.21 30.50 32.57
N GLU A 588 -14.80 31.26 33.59
CA GLU A 588 -13.45 31.82 33.67
C GLU A 588 -12.37 30.75 33.85
N ALA A 589 -12.63 29.70 34.62
CA ALA A 589 -11.71 28.55 34.75
C ALA A 589 -11.54 27.84 33.41
N ALA A 590 -12.64 27.61 32.67
CA ALA A 590 -12.60 27.03 31.34
C ALA A 590 -11.82 27.92 30.35
N GLU A 591 -11.98 29.24 30.41
CA GLU A 591 -11.26 30.19 29.55
C GLU A 591 -9.73 30.17 29.77
N ARG A 592 -9.29 30.02 31.04
CA ARG A 592 -7.86 29.82 31.36
C ARG A 592 -7.34 28.48 30.83
N ASN A 593 -8.09 27.39 30.99
CA ASN A 593 -7.72 26.08 30.46
C ASN A 593 -7.58 26.09 28.93
N VAL A 594 -8.50 26.75 28.22
CA VAL A 594 -8.42 26.94 26.77
C VAL A 594 -7.18 27.74 26.37
N SER A 595 -6.83 28.78 27.13
CA SER A 595 -5.63 29.60 26.87
C SER A 595 -4.33 28.80 27.04
N VAL A 596 -4.24 27.93 28.04
CA VAL A 596 -3.09 27.03 28.25
C VAL A 596 -3.00 25.99 27.13
N ALA A 597 -4.13 25.38 26.77
CA ALA A 597 -4.20 24.41 25.66
C ALA A 597 -3.76 25.04 24.32
N LEU A 598 -4.14 26.30 24.06
CA LEU A 598 -3.73 27.02 22.85
C LEU A 598 -2.22 27.26 22.79
N ARG A 599 -1.58 27.62 23.91
CA ARG A 599 -0.11 27.78 23.97
C ARG A 599 0.60 26.46 23.76
N SER A 600 0.11 25.38 24.39
CA SER A 600 0.66 24.04 24.18
C SER A 600 0.55 23.61 22.72
N LYS A 601 -0.58 23.89 22.05
CA LYS A 601 -0.77 23.63 20.62
C LYS A 601 0.24 24.40 19.77
N GLN A 602 0.44 25.69 20.05
CA GLN A 602 1.42 26.50 19.31
C GLN A 602 2.85 25.97 19.44
N GLU A 603 3.23 25.45 20.61
CA GLU A 603 4.53 24.81 20.81
C GLU A 603 4.67 23.51 20.02
N THR A 604 3.62 22.67 19.99
CA THR A 604 3.62 21.44 19.20
C THR A 604 3.63 21.71 17.70
N ASP A 605 2.91 22.74 17.25
CA ASP A 605 2.88 23.16 15.84
C ASP A 605 4.27 23.65 15.38
N LYS A 606 5.01 24.35 16.26
CA LYS A 606 6.40 24.74 15.99
C LYS A 606 7.33 23.53 15.88
N LYS A 607 7.25 22.59 16.83
CA LYS A 607 8.05 21.35 16.79
C LYS A 607 7.75 20.52 15.54
N LEU A 608 6.47 20.47 15.13
CA LEU A 608 6.06 19.81 13.89
C LEU A 608 6.67 20.51 12.67
N SER A 609 6.66 21.85 12.61
CA SER A 609 7.30 22.61 11.52
C SER A 609 8.80 22.35 11.42
N ASP A 610 9.50 22.25 12.55
CA ASP A 610 10.93 21.93 12.57
C ASP A 610 11.21 20.49 12.11
N ALA A 611 10.41 19.53 12.58
CA ALA A 611 10.50 18.13 12.13
C ALA A 611 10.20 17.98 10.63
N MET A 612 9.29 18.78 10.07
CA MET A 612 9.02 18.78 8.63
C MET A 612 10.23 19.27 7.81
N ARG A 613 10.97 20.28 8.29
CA ARG A 613 12.22 20.73 7.65
C ARG A 613 13.30 19.64 7.69
N ASP A 614 13.42 18.93 8.81
CA ASP A 614 14.36 17.82 8.93
C ASP A 614 14.01 16.67 7.98
N VAL A 615 12.70 16.39 7.79
CA VAL A 615 12.23 15.40 6.80
C VAL A 615 12.55 15.84 5.37
N GLU A 616 12.44 17.11 5.03
CA GLU A 616 12.83 17.63 3.71
C GLU A 616 14.34 17.48 3.46
N LEU A 617 15.18 17.79 4.45
CA LEU A 617 16.63 17.58 4.37
C LEU A 617 17.00 16.10 4.23
N LEU A 618 16.28 15.21 4.94
CA LEU A 618 16.49 13.77 4.82
C LEU A 618 16.07 13.24 3.45
N LYS A 619 15.00 13.78 2.85
CA LYS A 619 14.60 13.44 1.48
C LYS A 619 15.67 13.82 0.47
N GLU A 620 16.28 15.00 0.60
CA GLU A 620 17.39 15.41 -0.28
C GLU A 620 18.62 14.48 -0.15
N LYS A 621 18.94 14.06 1.09
CA LYS A 621 20.01 13.07 1.29
C LYS A 621 19.65 11.71 0.69
N LEU A 622 18.39 11.28 0.78
CA LEU A 622 17.92 10.03 0.21
C LEU A 622 18.05 10.02 -1.31
N THR A 623 17.63 11.09 -1.99
CA THR A 623 17.76 11.19 -3.46
C THR A 623 19.22 11.17 -3.90
N GLY A 624 20.14 11.80 -3.13
CA GLY A 624 21.57 11.72 -3.38
C GLY A 624 22.14 10.30 -3.23
N LEU A 625 21.67 9.54 -2.24
CA LEU A 625 22.06 8.13 -2.03
C LEU A 625 21.50 7.20 -3.11
N GLU A 626 20.26 7.43 -3.55
CA GLU A 626 19.63 6.69 -4.65
C GLU A 626 20.41 6.86 -5.96
N LEU A 627 20.81 8.10 -6.29
CA LEU A 627 21.64 8.39 -7.44
C LEU A 627 23.00 7.69 -7.36
N ALA A 628 23.69 7.76 -6.21
CA ALA A 628 24.95 7.06 -6.00
C ALA A 628 24.81 5.53 -6.12
N GLN A 629 23.67 4.98 -5.68
CA GLN A 629 23.36 3.57 -5.82
C GLN A 629 23.10 3.18 -7.28
N GLU A 630 22.46 4.03 -8.08
CA GLU A 630 22.26 3.81 -9.51
C GLU A 630 23.60 3.83 -10.27
N GLU A 631 24.48 4.78 -9.96
CA GLU A 631 25.84 4.84 -10.50
C GLU A 631 26.65 3.57 -10.16
N ALA A 632 26.56 3.10 -8.92
CA ALA A 632 27.21 1.87 -8.48
C ALA A 632 26.69 0.63 -9.23
N ASN A 633 25.37 0.52 -9.44
CA ASN A 633 24.79 -0.59 -10.21
C ASN A 633 25.22 -0.54 -11.69
N SER A 634 25.25 0.66 -12.28
CA SER A 634 25.70 0.87 -13.65
C SER A 634 27.17 0.43 -13.84
N LEU A 635 28.04 0.82 -12.90
CA LEU A 635 29.43 0.38 -12.89
C LEU A 635 29.56 -1.14 -12.69
N SER A 636 28.77 -1.72 -11.79
CA SER A 636 28.74 -3.18 -11.59
C SER A 636 28.34 -3.93 -12.86
N ASN A 637 27.34 -3.45 -13.59
CA ASN A 637 26.91 -4.06 -14.85
C ASN A 637 28.00 -3.97 -15.93
N MET A 638 28.68 -2.82 -16.02
CA MET A 638 29.80 -2.64 -16.95
C MET A 638 30.95 -3.62 -16.65
N VAL A 639 31.31 -3.76 -15.37
CA VAL A 639 32.32 -4.73 -14.92
C VAL A 639 31.89 -6.16 -15.22
N HIS A 640 30.61 -6.50 -15.03
CA HIS A 640 30.10 -7.83 -15.35
C HIS A 640 30.17 -8.12 -16.86
N SER A 641 29.77 -7.18 -17.71
CA SER A 641 29.89 -7.32 -19.17
C SER A 641 31.34 -7.48 -19.62
N ASP A 642 32.27 -6.70 -19.05
CA ASP A 642 33.69 -6.86 -19.33
C ASP A 642 34.24 -8.20 -18.85
N ASN A 643 33.78 -8.71 -17.70
CA ASN A 643 34.18 -10.02 -17.21
C ASN A 643 33.70 -11.15 -18.14
N VAL A 644 32.45 -11.12 -18.60
CA VAL A 644 31.92 -12.11 -19.57
C VAL A 644 32.70 -12.06 -20.89
N ARG A 645 33.03 -10.85 -21.37
CA ARG A 645 33.87 -10.69 -22.57
C ARG A 645 35.27 -11.30 -22.37
N LEU A 646 35.90 -11.05 -21.22
CA LEU A 646 37.21 -11.62 -20.88
C LEU A 646 37.15 -13.14 -20.74
N GLU A 647 36.09 -13.71 -20.19
CA GLU A 647 35.89 -15.16 -20.13
C GLU A 647 35.83 -15.79 -21.53
N HIS A 648 35.12 -15.15 -22.47
CA HIS A 648 35.09 -15.58 -23.87
C HIS A 648 36.47 -15.49 -24.53
N ASP A 649 37.19 -14.38 -24.34
CA ASP A 649 38.55 -14.19 -24.88
C ASP A 649 39.52 -15.25 -24.31
N VAL A 650 39.42 -15.59 -23.03
CA VAL A 650 40.21 -16.64 -22.40
C VAL A 650 39.86 -18.02 -22.96
N ALA A 651 38.57 -18.32 -23.18
CA ALA A 651 38.15 -19.58 -23.78
C ALA A 651 38.66 -19.72 -25.22
N PHE A 652 38.60 -18.64 -26.01
CA PHE A 652 39.15 -18.60 -27.35
C PHE A 652 40.67 -18.84 -27.36
N LEU A 653 41.41 -18.16 -26.49
CA LEU A 653 42.87 -18.34 -26.37
C LEU A 653 43.24 -19.77 -25.94
N LYS A 654 42.45 -20.40 -25.07
CA LYS A 654 42.65 -21.82 -24.71
C LYS A 654 42.45 -22.75 -25.91
N ALA A 655 41.42 -22.52 -26.72
CA ALA A 655 41.20 -23.32 -27.94
C ALA A 655 42.35 -23.18 -28.94
N VAL A 656 42.86 -21.96 -29.16
CA VAL A 656 44.05 -21.72 -30.00
C VAL A 656 45.29 -22.42 -29.43
N LEU A 657 45.47 -22.40 -28.11
CA LEU A 657 46.57 -23.10 -27.46
C LEU A 657 46.49 -24.62 -27.66
N ASP A 658 45.29 -25.21 -27.52
CA ASP A 658 45.09 -26.65 -27.71
C ASP A 658 45.37 -27.07 -29.16
N ASP A 659 44.93 -26.27 -30.14
CA ASP A 659 45.15 -26.58 -31.55
C ASP A 659 46.62 -26.42 -31.96
N THR A 660 47.30 -25.38 -31.49
CA THR A 660 48.75 -25.23 -31.69
C THR A 660 49.54 -26.36 -31.02
N GLN A 661 49.10 -26.86 -29.87
CA GLN A 661 49.72 -28.01 -29.22
C GLN A 661 49.52 -29.31 -30.00
N LYS A 662 48.34 -29.53 -30.61
CA LYS A 662 48.09 -30.68 -31.50
C LYS A 662 48.97 -30.61 -32.76
N GLU A 663 49.07 -29.44 -33.38
CA GLU A 663 49.92 -29.23 -34.56
C GLU A 663 51.40 -29.47 -34.23
N LEU A 664 51.86 -28.97 -33.08
CA LEU A 664 53.21 -29.20 -32.58
C LEU A 664 53.47 -30.69 -32.26
N HIS A 665 52.47 -31.43 -31.78
CA HIS A 665 52.59 -32.88 -31.60
C HIS A 665 52.70 -33.62 -32.94
N SER A 666 51.90 -33.22 -33.93
CA SER A 666 51.95 -33.77 -35.30
C SER A 666 53.32 -33.54 -35.96
N THR A 667 53.83 -32.31 -35.92
CA THR A 667 55.15 -31.97 -36.47
C THR A 667 56.28 -32.72 -35.78
N ARG A 668 56.22 -32.92 -34.46
CA ARG A 668 57.15 -33.79 -33.72
C ARG A 668 57.09 -35.24 -34.21
N GLY A 669 55.90 -35.77 -34.47
CA GLY A 669 55.71 -37.11 -35.04
C GLY A 669 56.33 -37.27 -36.42
N VAL A 670 56.11 -36.29 -37.31
CA VAL A 670 56.72 -36.25 -38.65
C VAL A 670 58.25 -36.19 -38.54
N LEU A 671 58.79 -35.31 -37.69
CA LEU A 671 60.23 -35.17 -37.49
C LEU A 671 60.86 -36.47 -36.95
N ALA A 672 60.19 -37.16 -36.03
CA ALA A 672 60.64 -38.46 -35.53
C ALA A 672 60.66 -39.52 -36.65
N GLY A 673 59.63 -39.53 -37.51
CA GLY A 673 59.55 -40.40 -38.69
C GLY A 673 60.68 -40.12 -39.69
N GLU A 674 60.97 -38.85 -39.97
CA GLU A 674 62.10 -38.48 -40.83
C GLU A 674 63.45 -38.86 -40.23
N ARG A 675 63.62 -38.66 -38.92
CA ARG A 675 64.85 -39.06 -38.22
C ARG A 675 65.08 -40.57 -38.31
N ALA A 676 64.03 -41.39 -38.19
CA ALA A 676 64.11 -42.84 -38.37
C ALA A 676 64.47 -43.22 -39.81
N ARG A 677 63.86 -42.58 -40.81
CA ARG A 677 64.21 -42.78 -42.24
C ARG A 677 65.67 -42.42 -42.52
N ALA A 678 66.14 -41.28 -42.01
CA ALA A 678 67.52 -40.85 -42.18
C ALA A 678 68.51 -41.85 -41.56
N PHE A 679 68.20 -42.40 -40.38
CA PHE A 679 69.01 -43.45 -39.76
C PHE A 679 69.04 -44.73 -40.60
N GLN A 680 67.89 -45.17 -41.12
CA GLN A 680 67.81 -46.35 -42.00
C GLN A 680 68.67 -46.16 -43.27
N LEU A 681 68.59 -44.99 -43.91
CA LEU A 681 69.42 -44.66 -45.06
C LEU A 681 70.92 -44.65 -44.71
N GLN A 682 71.30 -44.17 -43.53
CA GLN A 682 72.71 -44.24 -43.07
C GLN A 682 73.20 -45.68 -42.95
N VAL A 683 72.36 -46.60 -42.45
CA VAL A 683 72.67 -48.03 -42.36
C VAL A 683 72.81 -48.66 -43.75
N GLU A 684 71.90 -48.35 -44.67
CA GLU A 684 71.97 -48.84 -46.06
C GLU A 684 73.22 -48.33 -46.79
N VAL A 685 73.53 -47.05 -46.66
CA VAL A 685 74.76 -46.45 -47.22
C VAL A 685 76.01 -47.10 -46.63
N PHE A 686 76.01 -47.41 -45.33
CA PHE A 686 77.11 -48.14 -44.69
C PHE A 686 77.31 -49.53 -45.29
N HIS A 687 76.22 -50.30 -45.47
CA HIS A 687 76.29 -51.62 -46.12
C HIS A 687 76.71 -51.55 -47.58
N LEU A 688 76.24 -50.56 -48.34
CA LEU A 688 76.68 -50.29 -49.71
C LEU A 688 78.18 -50.00 -49.79
N LYS A 689 78.71 -49.17 -48.87
CA LYS A 689 80.15 -48.90 -48.77
C LYS A 689 80.96 -50.17 -48.46
N GLN A 690 80.50 -51.02 -47.54
CA GLN A 690 81.16 -52.31 -47.26
C GLN A 690 81.18 -53.23 -48.48
N ARG A 691 80.07 -53.31 -49.23
CA ARG A 691 80.01 -54.10 -50.47
C ARG A 691 80.97 -53.56 -51.53
N LEU A 692 81.03 -52.24 -51.70
CA LEU A 692 81.96 -51.61 -52.64
C LEU A 692 83.41 -51.94 -52.29
N GLN A 693 83.80 -51.79 -51.02
CA GLN A 693 85.14 -52.19 -50.55
C GLN A 693 85.43 -53.68 -50.78
N SER A 694 84.43 -54.55 -50.60
CA SER A 694 84.60 -55.99 -50.89
C SER A 694 84.84 -56.28 -52.39
N LEU A 695 84.23 -55.49 -53.27
CA LEU A 695 84.41 -55.59 -54.72
C LEU A 695 85.78 -55.07 -55.15
N GLU A 696 86.23 -53.96 -54.56
CA GLU A 696 87.58 -53.42 -54.77
C GLU A 696 88.67 -54.40 -54.31
N ASN A 697 88.43 -55.16 -53.24
CA ASN A 697 89.38 -56.16 -52.71
C ASN A 697 89.36 -57.51 -53.44
N ARG A 698 88.35 -57.80 -54.27
CA ARG A 698 88.38 -59.00 -55.12
C ARG A 698 89.34 -58.76 -56.28
N ALA A 699 90.57 -59.25 -56.12
CA ALA A 699 91.60 -59.25 -57.14
C ALA A 699 91.03 -59.71 -58.49
N ALA A 700 91.34 -58.93 -59.54
CA ALA A 700 90.86 -59.17 -60.90
C ALA A 700 91.14 -60.61 -61.31
N THR A 701 90.08 -61.41 -61.47
CA THR A 701 90.19 -62.76 -62.03
C THR A 701 90.87 -62.63 -63.40
N PRO A 702 92.03 -63.27 -63.64
CA PRO A 702 92.76 -63.12 -64.89
C PRO A 702 91.87 -63.60 -66.03
N ARG A 703 91.53 -62.70 -66.95
CA ARG A 703 90.75 -63.01 -68.15
C ARG A 703 91.57 -63.99 -69.00
N LYS A 704 91.07 -65.21 -69.21
CA LYS A 704 91.57 -66.06 -70.28
C LYS A 704 91.30 -65.36 -71.63
N PRO A 705 92.29 -65.29 -72.54
CA PRO A 705 92.13 -64.64 -73.82
C PRO A 705 91.18 -65.46 -74.70
N PHE A 706 90.11 -64.83 -75.16
CA PHE A 706 89.27 -65.38 -76.22
C PHE A 706 90.02 -65.21 -77.55
N HIS A 707 90.39 -66.33 -78.17
CA HIS A 707 90.87 -66.35 -79.56
C HIS A 707 89.70 -66.05 -80.51
N VAL A 708 90.02 -65.24 -81.51
CA VAL A 708 89.17 -64.71 -82.61
C VAL A 708 88.34 -65.78 -83.29
#